data_AF-A0ABD0QNW6-F1
#
_entry.id   AF-A0ABD0QNW6-F1
#
_cell.length_a   1.000
_cell.length_b   1.000
_cell.length_c   1.000
_cell.angle_alpha   90.00
_cell.angle_beta   90.00
_cell.angle_gamma   90.00
#
_symmetry.space_group_name_H-M   'P 1'
#
loop_
_entity.id
_entity.type
_entity.pdbx_description
1 polymer ?
#
loop_
_entity_poly.entity_id
_entity_poly.type
_entity_poly.pdbx_seq_one_letter_code
_entity_poly.pdbx_strand_id
1 'polypeptide(L)'
;MDFDLAHRLHIPIVPLTHKIAVNALNGQALPDITHTTGQVTLVTSGNHSERITLLLTSSPLAPIVLGHPWLVHHNPRNESVNLSNVPKEYLDLKEVFSKSRAASLPPHRPYDCAIDLMPGTSPPKGKLYSLSAPEREAMEKYISDSLAAGFIRPSSSPTGAGFFSVGKKDGSLRPCIDYRGLNNITVKNTYPLPLMSSAFERLQGASVFTKLDLRNAYHLVRIRKGDEWKTAFNTPRGHFEYQVMPFGLSNAPAVFQAFVNDVLRDMVDQFIYVYLDDILIFSSPLQEHVQHVRRVLQRLLENGLFVKAEKCVFHAQSVLFLGYIISSEGVRMDPDKVKAVVDWPTPDSRKALQRFLGFANFYRRFIRNFSQLASPLTALTSAKTTFRWSSAADSAFANLKSRFVSAPILVAPDPTRQFVVEVDASEVGVGAFLSQRSASDDRMHPCAFFSRCLSPTERNYNIGNRELLAVRLALEEWRHWLEGSGVPFIVWTDHKNLEYIRSAKRLNSRQARWALFFGRFDFSISYRPGSKNIKPDALSRIFDHSEQPPSPESIIPGRLVVSTLSWEIESKVRTALEGVMPPPGCPPGRLFVPEGVRSDVIRWGHCSNVARHPGVNRTRFLVKQRFWWRSMARDIRDFVLACSACARGKTSNRPPEGLLQPLSVPSRPWSHIALDFALEVKRESHTNITLRSDEQH
;
A
#
# COMPACT_ATOMS: atom_id res chain seq x y z
N MET A 1 -2.84 -34.38 -53.99
CA MET A 1 -1.37 -34.52 -54.06
C MET A 1 -0.97 -34.43 -55.52
N ASP A 2 0.16 -33.82 -55.80
CA ASP A 2 0.66 -33.70 -57.18
C ASP A 2 1.25 -35.03 -57.68
N PHE A 3 1.03 -35.34 -58.97
CA PHE A 3 1.51 -36.57 -59.60
C PHE A 3 3.04 -36.68 -59.54
N ASP A 4 3.77 -35.60 -59.76
CA ASP A 4 5.25 -35.62 -59.77
C ASP A 4 5.81 -35.86 -58.36
N LEU A 5 5.11 -35.40 -57.32
CA LEU A 5 5.50 -35.71 -55.96
C LEU A 5 5.25 -37.20 -55.64
N ALA A 6 4.13 -37.77 -56.06
CA ALA A 6 3.81 -39.17 -55.82
C ALA A 6 4.84 -40.11 -56.49
N HIS A 7 5.23 -39.79 -57.73
CA HIS A 7 6.28 -40.51 -58.44
C HIS A 7 7.66 -40.38 -57.77
N ARG A 8 8.05 -39.17 -57.35
CA ARG A 8 9.34 -38.95 -56.65
C ARG A 8 9.43 -39.68 -55.31
N LEU A 9 8.32 -39.83 -54.61
CA LEU A 9 8.26 -40.51 -53.31
C LEU A 9 7.98 -42.02 -53.44
N HIS A 10 7.94 -42.56 -54.67
CA HIS A 10 7.65 -43.97 -54.96
C HIS A 10 6.35 -44.47 -54.30
N ILE A 11 5.33 -43.61 -54.22
CA ILE A 11 4.05 -43.96 -53.61
C ILE A 11 3.20 -44.70 -54.65
N PRO A 12 2.62 -45.87 -54.34
CA PRO A 12 1.74 -46.58 -55.26
C PRO A 12 0.56 -45.72 -55.71
N ILE A 13 0.26 -45.73 -57.01
CA ILE A 13 -0.85 -44.99 -57.63
C ILE A 13 -1.93 -46.00 -58.05
N VAL A 14 -3.18 -45.73 -57.67
CA VAL A 14 -4.34 -46.59 -57.94
C VAL A 14 -5.36 -45.81 -58.77
N PRO A 15 -5.83 -46.33 -59.91
CA PRO A 15 -6.89 -45.69 -60.69
C PRO A 15 -8.23 -45.77 -59.96
N LEU A 16 -9.03 -44.70 -60.05
CA LEU A 16 -10.39 -44.65 -59.52
C LEU A 16 -11.37 -45.31 -60.49
N THR A 17 -12.40 -45.97 -59.94
CA THR A 17 -13.49 -46.57 -60.73
C THR A 17 -14.40 -45.52 -61.36
N HIS A 18 -14.48 -44.33 -60.79
CA HIS A 18 -15.24 -43.19 -61.29
C HIS A 18 -14.44 -41.90 -61.17
N LYS A 19 -14.62 -40.99 -62.13
CA LYS A 19 -14.01 -39.66 -62.10
C LYS A 19 -14.64 -38.82 -61.00
N ILE A 20 -13.81 -38.12 -60.23
CA ILE A 20 -14.26 -37.21 -59.17
C ILE A 20 -14.10 -35.78 -59.67
N ALA A 21 -15.22 -35.07 -59.82
CA ALA A 21 -15.21 -33.64 -60.12
C ALA A 21 -14.71 -32.85 -58.90
N VAL A 22 -13.78 -31.93 -59.10
CA VAL A 22 -13.20 -31.11 -58.03
C VAL A 22 -13.33 -29.64 -58.38
N ASN A 23 -13.83 -28.87 -57.42
CA ASN A 23 -13.92 -27.42 -57.54
C ASN A 23 -12.95 -26.77 -56.55
N ALA A 24 -12.28 -25.71 -56.98
CA ALA A 24 -11.54 -24.83 -56.10
C ALA A 24 -12.50 -24.04 -55.20
N LEU A 25 -11.99 -23.54 -54.07
CA LEU A 25 -12.78 -22.78 -53.08
C LEU A 25 -13.40 -21.48 -53.63
N ASN A 26 -12.86 -20.95 -54.74
CA ASN A 26 -13.40 -19.80 -55.47
C ASN A 26 -14.48 -20.18 -56.50
N GLY A 27 -14.91 -21.44 -56.56
CA GLY A 27 -15.94 -21.94 -57.48
C GLY A 27 -15.43 -22.35 -58.86
N GLN A 28 -14.12 -22.25 -59.13
CA GLN A 28 -13.54 -22.68 -60.40
C GLN A 28 -13.44 -24.21 -60.49
N ALA A 29 -13.92 -24.80 -61.58
CA ALA A 29 -13.77 -26.23 -61.84
C ALA A 29 -12.30 -26.57 -62.14
N LEU A 30 -11.77 -27.57 -61.44
CA LEU A 30 -10.45 -28.15 -61.67
C LEU A 30 -10.59 -29.45 -62.48
N PRO A 31 -9.52 -29.92 -63.14
CA PRO A 31 -9.55 -31.20 -63.87
C PRO A 31 -10.00 -32.35 -62.97
N ASP A 32 -10.88 -33.20 -63.53
CA ASP A 32 -11.40 -34.37 -62.83
C ASP A 32 -10.27 -35.26 -62.33
N ILE A 33 -10.39 -35.69 -61.08
CA ILE A 33 -9.47 -36.60 -60.45
C ILE A 33 -9.78 -38.03 -60.89
N THR A 34 -8.76 -38.71 -61.39
CA THR A 34 -8.83 -40.06 -61.94
C THR A 34 -8.04 -41.09 -61.15
N HIS A 35 -7.16 -40.67 -60.23
CA HIS A 35 -6.25 -41.55 -59.50
C HIS A 35 -6.15 -41.15 -58.03
N THR A 36 -5.83 -42.12 -57.17
CA THR A 36 -5.47 -41.92 -55.76
C THR A 36 -4.08 -42.50 -55.48
N THR A 37 -3.49 -42.12 -54.36
CA THR A 37 -2.36 -42.84 -53.78
C THR A 37 -2.81 -44.15 -53.10
N GLY A 38 -1.87 -45.02 -52.75
CA GLY A 38 -2.06 -45.99 -51.66
C GLY A 38 -2.20 -45.28 -50.30
N GLN A 39 -2.35 -46.05 -49.21
CA GLN A 39 -2.34 -45.49 -47.85
C GLN A 39 -0.99 -44.84 -47.56
N VAL A 40 -1.02 -43.55 -47.23
CA VAL A 40 0.15 -42.78 -46.82
C VAL A 40 -0.01 -42.32 -45.38
N THR A 41 1.08 -42.29 -44.63
CA THR A 41 1.06 -41.72 -43.26
C THR A 41 1.39 -40.24 -43.35
N LEU A 42 0.40 -39.39 -43.07
CA LEU A 42 0.56 -37.95 -42.97
C LEU A 42 0.95 -37.59 -41.54
N VAL A 43 2.13 -36.99 -41.37
CA VAL A 43 2.59 -36.45 -40.09
C VAL A 43 2.57 -34.93 -40.17
N THR A 44 1.75 -34.27 -39.35
CA THR A 44 1.67 -32.80 -39.29
C THR A 44 2.34 -32.26 -38.01
N SER A 45 2.66 -30.97 -37.97
CA SER A 45 3.24 -30.34 -36.78
C SER A 45 2.24 -30.36 -35.61
N GLY A 46 2.59 -31.08 -34.53
CA GLY A 46 1.75 -31.18 -33.32
C GLY A 46 1.41 -32.60 -32.85
N ASN A 47 2.26 -33.61 -33.13
CA ASN A 47 2.05 -35.03 -32.80
C ASN A 47 0.83 -35.69 -33.47
N HIS A 48 0.29 -35.09 -34.53
CA HIS A 48 -0.79 -35.72 -35.31
C HIS A 48 -0.20 -36.58 -36.43
N SER A 49 -0.50 -37.87 -36.40
CA SER A 49 -0.14 -38.85 -37.43
C SER A 49 -1.39 -39.61 -37.85
N GLU A 50 -1.73 -39.55 -39.14
CA GLU A 50 -2.93 -40.19 -39.69
C GLU A 50 -2.58 -40.99 -40.95
N ARG A 51 -3.21 -42.16 -41.14
CA ARG A 51 -3.13 -42.90 -42.41
C ARG A 51 -4.27 -42.44 -43.32
N ILE A 52 -3.92 -41.84 -44.45
CA ILE A 52 -4.87 -41.26 -45.39
C ILE A 52 -4.57 -41.72 -46.82
N THR A 53 -5.59 -41.72 -47.67
CA THR A 53 -5.45 -41.87 -49.12
C THR A 53 -5.64 -40.51 -49.78
N LEU A 54 -4.67 -40.07 -50.57
CA LEU A 54 -4.70 -38.76 -51.21
C LEU A 54 -5.17 -38.87 -52.66
N LEU A 55 -6.04 -37.95 -53.07
CA LEU A 55 -6.45 -37.78 -54.46
C LEU A 55 -5.31 -37.15 -55.29
N LEU A 56 -5.06 -37.64 -56.50
CA LEU A 56 -4.00 -37.14 -57.38
C LEU A 56 -4.53 -36.13 -58.39
N THR A 57 -3.87 -34.99 -58.51
CA THR A 57 -4.21 -33.89 -59.42
C THR A 57 -2.94 -33.22 -59.91
N SER A 58 -2.95 -32.62 -61.09
CA SER A 58 -1.82 -31.84 -61.59
C SER A 58 -1.93 -30.40 -61.08
N SER A 59 -1.13 -30.02 -60.09
CA SER A 59 -1.15 -28.67 -59.51
C SER A 59 0.23 -28.03 -59.56
N PRO A 60 0.44 -26.99 -60.38
CA PRO A 60 1.76 -26.39 -60.55
C PRO A 60 2.24 -25.54 -59.35
N LEU A 61 1.36 -25.25 -58.38
CA LEU A 61 1.64 -24.28 -57.30
C LEU A 61 1.92 -24.94 -55.94
N ALA A 62 1.40 -26.14 -55.68
CA ALA A 62 1.56 -26.79 -54.38
C ALA A 62 1.60 -28.32 -54.51
N PRO A 63 2.59 -29.00 -53.90
CA PRO A 63 2.77 -30.43 -54.07
C PRO A 63 1.75 -31.28 -53.28
N ILE A 64 1.18 -30.74 -52.20
CA ILE A 64 0.09 -31.35 -51.41
C ILE A 64 -0.96 -30.30 -51.11
N VAL A 65 -2.23 -30.61 -51.40
CA VAL A 65 -3.39 -29.78 -51.08
C VAL A 65 -4.29 -30.57 -50.14
N LEU A 66 -4.52 -30.04 -48.94
CA LEU A 66 -5.44 -30.62 -47.96
C LEU A 66 -6.82 -30.00 -48.21
N GLY A 67 -7.74 -30.81 -48.74
CA GLY A 67 -9.06 -30.33 -49.17
C GLY A 67 -9.93 -29.80 -48.04
N HIS A 68 -10.96 -29.02 -48.39
CA HIS A 68 -11.92 -28.45 -47.43
C HIS A 68 -12.50 -29.47 -46.44
N PRO A 69 -12.89 -30.71 -46.83
CA PRO A 69 -13.38 -31.70 -45.86
C PRO A 69 -12.36 -32.07 -44.79
N TRP A 70 -11.08 -32.21 -45.17
CA TRP A 70 -10.00 -32.50 -44.22
C TRP A 70 -9.76 -31.30 -43.29
N LEU A 71 -9.81 -30.07 -43.82
CA LEU A 71 -9.69 -28.83 -43.04
C LEU A 71 -10.85 -28.64 -42.06
N VAL A 72 -12.09 -28.98 -42.44
CA VAL A 72 -13.26 -28.93 -41.55
C VAL A 72 -13.16 -29.97 -40.44
N HIS A 73 -12.76 -31.19 -40.79
CA HIS A 73 -12.63 -32.29 -39.85
C HIS A 73 -11.51 -32.05 -38.83
N HIS A 74 -10.35 -31.61 -39.29
CA HIS A 74 -9.15 -31.48 -38.45
C HIS A 74 -8.93 -30.08 -37.91
N ASN A 75 -9.69 -29.09 -38.41
CA ASN A 75 -9.63 -27.67 -38.05
C ASN A 75 -8.22 -27.24 -37.61
N PRO A 76 -7.21 -27.38 -38.48
CA PRO A 76 -5.85 -26.98 -38.12
C PRO A 76 -5.93 -25.48 -37.87
N ARG A 77 -5.99 -25.09 -36.59
CA ARG A 77 -6.00 -23.70 -36.17
C ARG A 77 -4.68 -23.12 -36.65
N ASN A 78 -4.68 -22.57 -37.85
CA ASN A 78 -3.60 -21.77 -38.39
C ASN A 78 -3.71 -20.41 -37.68
N GLU A 79 -3.52 -20.44 -36.36
CA GLU A 79 -3.39 -19.24 -35.55
C GLU A 79 -2.04 -18.65 -35.92
N SER A 80 -2.04 -17.85 -36.99
CA SER A 80 -0.97 -16.90 -37.25
C SER A 80 -0.86 -16.06 -35.98
N VAL A 81 0.18 -16.34 -35.19
CA VAL A 81 0.47 -15.54 -34.01
C VAL A 81 0.84 -14.17 -34.57
N ASN A 82 0.08 -13.13 -34.18
CA ASN A 82 0.45 -11.78 -34.55
C ASN A 82 1.75 -11.42 -33.81
N LEU A 83 2.86 -11.58 -34.52
CA LEU A 83 4.22 -11.28 -34.05
C LEU A 83 4.66 -9.87 -34.47
N SER A 84 3.75 -8.99 -34.93
CA SER A 84 4.10 -7.64 -35.37
C SER A 84 4.84 -6.84 -34.30
N ASN A 85 4.55 -7.11 -33.02
CA ASN A 85 5.12 -6.41 -31.88
C ASN A 85 6.42 -7.05 -31.36
N VAL A 86 6.85 -8.19 -31.92
CA VAL A 86 8.05 -8.91 -31.48
C VAL A 86 9.24 -8.47 -32.36
N PRO A 87 10.33 -7.94 -31.77
CA PRO A 87 11.54 -7.59 -32.51
C PRO A 87 12.12 -8.77 -33.30
N LYS A 88 12.79 -8.46 -34.42
CA LYS A 88 13.31 -9.47 -35.37
C LYS A 88 14.30 -10.43 -34.72
N GLU A 89 15.01 -9.96 -33.71
CA GLU A 89 16.03 -10.65 -32.93
C GLU A 89 15.49 -11.83 -32.10
N TYR A 90 14.16 -11.92 -31.93
CA TYR A 90 13.50 -12.99 -31.17
C TYR A 90 12.58 -13.86 -32.02
N LEU A 91 12.52 -13.64 -33.34
CA LEU A 91 11.65 -14.40 -34.25
C LEU A 91 12.10 -15.86 -34.39
N ASP A 92 13.36 -16.16 -34.10
CA ASP A 92 13.86 -17.53 -34.01
C ASP A 92 13.27 -18.27 -32.79
N LEU A 93 12.92 -17.54 -31.73
CA LEU A 93 12.20 -18.04 -30.54
C LEU A 93 10.68 -17.91 -30.67
N LYS A 94 10.13 -17.87 -31.90
CA LYS A 94 8.69 -17.74 -32.15
C LYS A 94 7.82 -18.77 -31.43
N GLU A 95 8.39 -19.93 -31.10
CA GLU A 95 7.70 -21.00 -30.38
C GLU A 95 7.23 -20.58 -28.99
N VAL A 96 7.94 -19.67 -28.31
CA VAL A 96 7.56 -19.12 -27.00
C VAL A 96 6.23 -18.38 -27.05
N PHE A 97 5.85 -17.86 -28.23
CA PHE A 97 4.62 -17.11 -28.42
C PHE A 97 3.44 -17.98 -28.90
N SER A 98 3.66 -19.29 -29.07
CA SER A 98 2.67 -20.24 -29.58
C SER A 98 1.46 -20.39 -28.65
N LYS A 99 0.26 -20.22 -29.21
CA LYS A 99 -1.01 -20.43 -28.52
C LYS A 99 -1.33 -21.92 -28.34
N SER A 100 -1.02 -22.74 -29.34
CA SER A 100 -1.35 -24.18 -29.34
C SER A 100 -0.54 -24.95 -28.30
N ARG A 101 0.76 -24.67 -28.19
CA ARG A 101 1.61 -25.30 -27.17
C ARG A 101 1.24 -24.86 -25.75
N ALA A 102 0.80 -23.62 -25.58
CA ALA A 102 0.26 -23.13 -24.30
C ALA A 102 -1.06 -23.82 -23.88
N ALA A 103 -1.77 -24.44 -24.83
CA ALA A 103 -3.00 -25.18 -24.58
C ALA A 103 -2.74 -26.68 -24.28
N SER A 104 -1.47 -27.10 -24.24
CA SER A 104 -1.11 -28.47 -23.89
C SER A 104 -1.08 -28.68 -22.37
N LEU A 105 -1.40 -29.89 -21.94
CA LEU A 105 -1.36 -30.29 -20.55
C LEU A 105 0.10 -30.31 -20.05
N PRO A 106 0.47 -29.51 -19.05
CA PRO A 106 1.84 -29.49 -18.54
C PRO A 106 2.19 -30.82 -17.83
N PRO A 107 3.49 -31.21 -17.83
CA PRO A 107 3.93 -32.37 -17.05
C PRO A 107 3.84 -32.08 -15.54
N HIS A 108 3.76 -33.14 -14.74
CA HIS A 108 3.88 -33.04 -13.28
C HIS A 108 5.29 -32.57 -12.89
N ARG A 109 5.37 -31.69 -11.88
CA ARG A 109 6.62 -31.09 -11.39
C ARG A 109 6.64 -31.07 -9.85
N PRO A 110 7.79 -30.84 -9.20
CA PRO A 110 7.88 -30.74 -7.75
C PRO A 110 7.02 -29.62 -7.14
N TYR A 111 6.69 -28.60 -7.94
CA TYR A 111 5.90 -27.42 -7.57
C TYR A 111 4.41 -27.53 -7.95
N ASP A 112 3.92 -28.75 -8.18
CA ASP A 112 2.50 -28.97 -8.39
C ASP A 112 1.68 -28.41 -7.21
N CYS A 113 0.54 -27.81 -7.51
CA CYS A 113 -0.28 -27.14 -6.52
C CYS A 113 -0.92 -28.16 -5.57
N ALA A 114 -0.37 -28.25 -4.36
CA ALA A 114 -0.95 -29.00 -3.25
C ALA A 114 -2.16 -28.27 -2.66
N ILE A 115 -3.20 -29.03 -2.32
CA ILE A 115 -4.39 -28.52 -1.61
C ILE A 115 -4.49 -29.23 -0.27
N ASP A 116 -3.63 -28.83 0.66
CA ASP A 116 -3.63 -29.38 2.02
C ASP A 116 -4.79 -28.78 2.83
N LEU A 117 -5.69 -29.64 3.31
CA LEU A 117 -6.85 -29.23 4.09
C LEU A 117 -6.51 -29.25 5.58
N MET A 118 -7.17 -28.40 6.37
CA MET A 118 -7.07 -28.45 7.82
C MET A 118 -7.56 -29.79 8.36
N PRO A 119 -6.95 -30.34 9.43
CA PRO A 119 -7.35 -31.61 10.01
C PRO A 119 -8.85 -31.63 10.35
N GLY A 120 -9.55 -32.70 9.94
CA GLY A 120 -10.98 -32.88 10.21
C GLY A 120 -11.93 -32.06 9.32
N THR A 121 -11.44 -31.38 8.28
CA THR A 121 -12.28 -30.61 7.35
C THR A 121 -12.47 -31.34 6.01
N SER A 122 -13.62 -31.10 5.37
CA SER A 122 -13.92 -31.59 4.02
C SER A 122 -14.45 -30.45 3.14
N PRO A 123 -14.22 -30.49 1.82
CA PRO A 123 -14.70 -29.45 0.91
C PRO A 123 -16.23 -29.32 0.98
N PRO A 124 -16.79 -28.09 1.08
CA PRO A 124 -18.22 -27.91 1.13
C PRO A 124 -18.86 -28.20 -0.22
N LYS A 125 -20.12 -28.67 -0.21
CA LYS A 125 -20.93 -28.76 -1.44
C LYS A 125 -21.28 -27.35 -1.93
N GLY A 126 -20.82 -27.03 -3.14
CA GLY A 126 -21.12 -25.78 -3.83
C GLY A 126 -22.50 -25.77 -4.46
N LYS A 127 -23.06 -24.57 -4.59
CA LYS A 127 -24.38 -24.35 -5.19
C LYS A 127 -24.31 -24.47 -6.71
N LEU A 128 -25.33 -25.08 -7.31
CA LEU A 128 -25.56 -24.97 -8.75
C LEU A 128 -26.25 -23.63 -9.03
N TYR A 129 -25.64 -22.80 -9.87
CA TYR A 129 -26.20 -21.52 -10.26
C TYR A 129 -27.05 -21.68 -11.53
N SER A 130 -28.20 -21.01 -11.57
CA SER A 130 -28.99 -20.87 -12.79
C SER A 130 -28.26 -19.92 -13.74
N LEU A 131 -27.94 -20.40 -14.95
CA LEU A 131 -27.22 -19.63 -15.97
C LEU A 131 -28.21 -19.09 -17.00
N SER A 132 -28.02 -17.84 -17.40
CA SER A 132 -28.71 -17.27 -18.57
C SER A 132 -28.23 -17.92 -19.88
N ALA A 133 -28.97 -17.73 -20.97
CA ALA A 133 -28.62 -18.35 -22.26
C ALA A 133 -27.18 -18.02 -22.74
N PRO A 134 -26.70 -16.75 -22.68
CA PRO A 134 -25.32 -16.43 -23.05
C PRO A 134 -24.28 -17.06 -22.10
N GLU A 135 -24.59 -17.14 -20.80
CA GLU A 135 -23.70 -17.76 -19.82
C GLU A 135 -23.59 -19.27 -20.03
N ARG A 136 -24.69 -19.91 -20.43
CA ARG A 136 -24.71 -21.34 -20.76
C ARG A 136 -23.87 -21.63 -22.00
N GLU A 137 -24.00 -20.84 -23.06
CA GLU A 137 -23.18 -21.01 -24.27
C GLU A 137 -21.68 -20.79 -23.98
N ALA A 138 -21.35 -19.75 -23.21
CA ALA A 138 -19.99 -19.49 -22.77
C ALA A 138 -19.42 -20.63 -21.91
N MET A 139 -20.24 -21.19 -21.02
CA MET A 139 -19.87 -22.35 -20.21
C MET A 139 -19.65 -23.60 -21.07
N GLU A 140 -20.56 -23.91 -22.00
CA GLU A 140 -20.44 -25.08 -22.88
C GLU A 140 -19.18 -25.00 -23.73
N LYS A 141 -18.91 -23.83 -24.31
CA LYS A 141 -17.67 -23.57 -25.04
C LYS A 141 -16.45 -23.76 -24.15
N TYR A 142 -16.47 -23.20 -22.94
CA TYR A 142 -15.36 -23.33 -21.99
C TYR A 142 -15.09 -24.79 -21.60
N ILE A 143 -16.13 -25.56 -21.29
CA ILE A 143 -16.01 -26.98 -20.92
C ILE A 143 -15.46 -27.78 -22.10
N SER A 144 -16.00 -27.57 -23.31
CA SER A 144 -15.54 -28.25 -24.52
C SER A 144 -14.06 -27.97 -24.81
N ASP A 145 -13.67 -26.68 -24.82
CA ASP A 145 -12.28 -26.28 -25.05
C ASP A 145 -11.33 -26.82 -23.95
N SER A 146 -11.77 -26.81 -22.69
CA SER A 146 -10.95 -27.26 -21.56
C SER A 146 -10.82 -28.79 -21.49
N LEU A 147 -11.85 -29.54 -21.91
CA LEU A 147 -11.79 -31.00 -22.06
C LEU A 147 -10.87 -31.38 -23.22
N ALA A 148 -10.97 -30.69 -24.36
CA ALA A 148 -10.10 -30.92 -25.52
C ALA A 148 -8.62 -30.63 -25.20
N ALA A 149 -8.35 -29.61 -24.39
CA ALA A 149 -7.01 -29.30 -23.88
C ALA A 149 -6.53 -30.25 -22.76
N GLY A 150 -7.39 -31.09 -22.20
CA GLY A 150 -7.09 -31.95 -21.05
C GLY A 150 -6.93 -31.22 -19.72
N PHE A 151 -7.28 -29.94 -19.65
CA PHE A 151 -7.20 -29.13 -18.42
C PHE A 151 -8.19 -29.59 -17.35
N ILE A 152 -9.34 -30.09 -17.79
CA ILE A 152 -10.38 -30.65 -16.92
C ILE A 152 -10.71 -32.08 -17.36
N ARG A 153 -11.29 -32.86 -16.46
CA ARG A 153 -11.88 -34.17 -16.76
C ARG A 153 -13.22 -34.35 -16.04
N PRO A 154 -14.10 -35.26 -16.50
CA PRO A 154 -15.27 -35.66 -15.72
C PRO A 154 -14.86 -36.15 -14.33
N SER A 155 -15.62 -35.75 -13.31
CA SER A 155 -15.31 -36.06 -11.91
C SER A 155 -16.42 -36.86 -11.24
N SER A 156 -16.04 -37.80 -10.38
CA SER A 156 -16.93 -38.49 -9.44
C SER A 156 -16.70 -38.04 -7.99
N SER A 157 -16.11 -36.86 -7.80
CA SER A 157 -15.81 -36.30 -6.49
C SER A 157 -17.08 -36.13 -5.64
N PRO A 158 -17.03 -36.38 -4.32
CA PRO A 158 -18.18 -36.23 -3.42
C PRO A 158 -18.59 -34.76 -3.21
N THR A 159 -17.80 -33.82 -3.70
CA THR A 159 -17.93 -32.38 -3.50
C THR A 159 -17.75 -31.65 -4.82
N GLY A 160 -18.35 -30.47 -4.98
CA GLY A 160 -18.15 -29.65 -6.17
C GLY A 160 -18.45 -28.19 -5.91
N ALA A 161 -17.57 -27.27 -6.30
CA ALA A 161 -17.76 -25.83 -6.21
C ALA A 161 -18.78 -25.32 -7.26
N GLY A 162 -19.36 -24.14 -7.04
CA GLY A 162 -20.33 -23.57 -7.96
C GLY A 162 -19.66 -22.83 -9.13
N PHE A 163 -20.19 -22.99 -10.34
CA PHE A 163 -19.75 -22.29 -11.55
C PHE A 163 -20.62 -21.06 -11.84
N PHE A 164 -20.00 -19.91 -12.11
CA PHE A 164 -20.69 -18.70 -12.56
C PHE A 164 -19.82 -17.92 -13.56
N SER A 165 -20.42 -16.99 -14.28
CA SER A 165 -19.72 -16.18 -15.28
C SER A 165 -19.60 -14.72 -14.82
N VAL A 166 -18.49 -14.07 -15.19
CA VAL A 166 -18.28 -12.63 -14.94
C VAL A 166 -17.98 -11.95 -16.26
N GLY A 167 -18.65 -10.83 -16.55
CA GLY A 167 -18.39 -10.03 -17.74
C GLY A 167 -16.99 -9.40 -17.73
N LYS A 168 -16.27 -9.54 -18.84
CA LYS A 168 -15.06 -8.78 -19.12
C LYS A 168 -15.40 -7.44 -19.76
N LYS A 169 -14.41 -6.53 -19.78
CA LYS A 169 -14.53 -5.21 -20.43
C LYS A 169 -14.82 -5.29 -21.94
N ASP A 170 -14.41 -6.39 -22.58
CA ASP A 170 -14.63 -6.66 -24.02
C ASP A 170 -16.01 -7.27 -24.32
N GLY A 171 -16.90 -7.39 -23.31
CA GLY A 171 -18.22 -8.01 -23.43
C GLY A 171 -18.20 -9.55 -23.37
N SER A 172 -17.03 -10.20 -23.40
CA SER A 172 -16.93 -11.66 -23.27
C SER A 172 -17.13 -12.11 -21.82
N LEU A 173 -17.66 -13.32 -21.63
CA LEU A 173 -17.86 -13.90 -20.30
C LEU A 173 -16.62 -14.70 -19.86
N ARG A 174 -16.18 -14.49 -18.62
CA ARG A 174 -15.12 -15.28 -17.99
C ARG A 174 -15.75 -16.33 -17.07
N PRO A 175 -15.41 -17.62 -17.23
CA PRO A 175 -15.82 -18.65 -16.28
C PRO A 175 -15.12 -18.43 -14.94
N CYS A 176 -15.87 -18.53 -13.86
CA CYS A 176 -15.41 -18.39 -12.49
C CYS A 176 -15.99 -19.51 -11.62
N ILE A 177 -15.15 -20.09 -10.77
CA ILE A 177 -15.55 -21.14 -9.84
C ILE A 177 -15.40 -20.63 -8.43
N ASP A 178 -16.44 -20.81 -7.62
CA ASP A 178 -16.49 -20.32 -6.26
C ASP A 178 -15.74 -21.25 -5.29
N TYR A 179 -14.42 -21.09 -5.23
CA TYR A 179 -13.57 -21.79 -4.27
C TYR A 179 -13.51 -21.13 -2.90
N ARG A 180 -14.38 -20.16 -2.55
CA ARG A 180 -14.33 -19.51 -1.21
C ARG A 180 -14.43 -20.52 -0.07
N GLY A 181 -15.33 -21.50 -0.20
CA GLY A 181 -15.51 -22.58 0.77
C GLY A 181 -14.25 -23.43 0.93
N LEU A 182 -13.67 -23.88 -0.19
CA LEU A 182 -12.41 -24.64 -0.21
C LEU A 182 -11.24 -23.82 0.35
N ASN A 183 -11.13 -22.55 -0.03
CA ASN A 183 -10.08 -21.65 0.41
C ASN A 183 -10.11 -21.45 1.94
N ASN A 184 -11.28 -21.42 2.57
CA ASN A 184 -11.37 -21.24 4.02
C ASN A 184 -10.82 -22.44 4.81
N ILE A 185 -10.86 -23.63 4.24
CA ILE A 185 -10.40 -24.88 4.87
C ILE A 185 -9.00 -25.31 4.41
N THR A 186 -8.41 -24.61 3.44
CA THR A 186 -7.07 -24.90 2.92
C THR A 186 -6.01 -24.24 3.78
N VAL A 187 -4.96 -24.98 4.14
CA VAL A 187 -3.77 -24.47 4.82
C VAL A 187 -3.10 -23.42 3.94
N LYS A 188 -2.90 -22.21 4.46
CA LYS A 188 -2.41 -21.07 3.68
C LYS A 188 -0.91 -21.18 3.45
N ASN A 189 -0.53 -21.16 2.17
CA ASN A 189 0.86 -21.01 1.77
C ASN A 189 1.25 -19.53 1.85
N THR A 190 2.20 -19.20 2.72
CA THR A 190 2.72 -17.84 2.93
C THR A 190 4.04 -17.61 2.21
N TYR A 191 4.20 -18.20 1.01
CA TYR A 191 5.36 -17.93 0.17
C TYR A 191 5.55 -16.42 -0.02
N PRO A 192 6.76 -15.89 0.19
CA PRO A 192 7.00 -14.46 0.13
C PRO A 192 6.81 -13.96 -1.30
N LEU A 193 5.82 -13.10 -1.50
CA LEU A 193 5.71 -12.32 -2.73
C LEU A 193 6.72 -11.17 -2.65
N PRO A 194 7.46 -10.89 -3.75
CA PRO A 194 8.45 -9.82 -3.74
C PRO A 194 7.76 -8.48 -3.46
N LEU A 195 8.35 -7.72 -2.53
CA LEU A 195 7.86 -6.39 -2.21
C LEU A 195 8.14 -5.46 -3.39
N MET A 196 7.12 -4.75 -3.84
CA MET A 196 7.26 -3.80 -4.95
C MET A 196 8.34 -2.75 -4.72
N SER A 197 8.60 -2.34 -3.47
CA SER A 197 9.72 -1.44 -3.14
C SER A 197 11.05 -1.97 -3.65
N SER A 198 11.32 -3.26 -3.43
CA SER A 198 12.56 -3.92 -3.86
C SER A 198 12.71 -4.00 -5.37
N ALA A 199 11.61 -3.92 -6.13
CA ALA A 199 11.64 -3.82 -7.59
C ALA A 199 12.32 -2.53 -8.03
N PHE A 200 11.96 -1.42 -7.38
CA PHE A 200 12.39 -0.08 -7.78
C PHE A 200 13.86 0.21 -7.47
N GLU A 201 14.37 -0.39 -6.41
CA GLU A 201 15.77 -0.31 -6.01
C GLU A 201 16.71 -0.83 -7.11
N ARG A 202 16.27 -1.86 -7.83
CA ARG A 202 17.10 -2.55 -8.83
C ARG A 202 17.00 -1.96 -10.23
N LEU A 203 16.05 -1.05 -10.44
CA LEU A 203 15.87 -0.37 -11.72
C LEU A 203 16.89 0.76 -11.92
N GLN A 204 17.73 1.04 -10.92
CA GLN A 204 18.79 2.04 -11.00
C GLN A 204 19.79 1.69 -12.11
N GLY A 205 20.07 2.66 -12.99
CA GLY A 205 21.01 2.49 -14.11
C GLY A 205 20.42 1.79 -15.34
N ALA A 206 19.20 1.25 -15.27
CA ALA A 206 18.52 0.70 -16.42
C ALA A 206 17.96 1.81 -17.32
N SER A 207 18.19 1.68 -18.63
CA SER A 207 17.67 2.62 -19.64
C SER A 207 16.67 1.97 -20.59
N VAL A 208 16.66 0.63 -20.67
CA VAL A 208 15.80 -0.13 -21.57
C VAL A 208 15.02 -1.16 -20.76
N PHE A 209 13.71 -1.22 -21.02
CA PHE A 209 12.77 -2.08 -20.31
C PHE A 209 11.99 -2.96 -21.29
N THR A 210 11.78 -4.22 -20.91
CA THR A 210 10.90 -5.15 -21.61
C THR A 210 9.94 -5.76 -20.60
N LYS A 211 8.64 -5.77 -20.92
CA LYS A 211 7.60 -6.44 -20.13
C LYS A 211 7.07 -7.65 -20.90
N LEU A 212 7.07 -8.81 -20.24
CA LEU A 212 6.47 -10.04 -20.73
C LEU A 212 5.24 -10.39 -19.89
N ASP A 213 4.16 -10.84 -20.55
CA ASP A 213 2.91 -11.32 -19.94
C ASP A 213 2.78 -12.82 -20.28
N LEU A 214 2.75 -13.69 -19.26
CA LEU A 214 2.61 -15.13 -19.45
C LEU A 214 1.17 -15.53 -19.82
N ARG A 215 1.02 -16.42 -20.82
CA ARG A 215 -0.28 -16.96 -21.23
C ARG A 215 -0.78 -17.96 -20.21
N ASN A 216 -1.99 -17.71 -19.70
CA ASN A 216 -2.70 -18.63 -18.79
C ASN A 216 -1.81 -19.18 -17.67
N ALA A 217 -0.99 -18.31 -17.07
CA ALA A 217 0.06 -18.63 -16.10
C ALA A 217 -0.29 -19.78 -15.14
N TYR A 218 -1.46 -19.73 -14.48
CA TYR A 218 -1.84 -20.76 -13.52
C TYR A 218 -2.09 -22.14 -14.15
N HIS A 219 -2.60 -22.21 -15.39
CA HIS A 219 -2.83 -23.50 -16.06
C HIS A 219 -1.51 -24.20 -16.46
N LEU A 220 -0.37 -23.53 -16.35
CA LEU A 220 0.96 -24.09 -16.62
C LEU A 220 1.49 -24.97 -15.47
N VAL A 221 0.80 -24.98 -14.32
CA VAL A 221 1.13 -25.80 -13.15
C VAL A 221 0.03 -26.85 -12.95
N ARG A 222 0.40 -28.11 -12.69
CA ARG A 222 -0.57 -29.18 -12.39
C ARG A 222 -1.08 -29.07 -10.96
N ILE A 223 -2.27 -29.60 -10.71
CA ILE A 223 -2.67 -29.96 -9.34
C ILE A 223 -1.86 -31.19 -8.92
N ARG A 224 -1.44 -31.23 -7.65
CA ARG A 224 -0.72 -32.39 -7.10
C ARG A 224 -1.57 -33.66 -7.28
N LYS A 225 -0.93 -34.74 -7.72
CA LYS A 225 -1.60 -36.03 -7.92
C LYS A 225 -2.30 -36.48 -6.64
N GLY A 226 -3.60 -36.74 -6.72
CA GLY A 226 -4.48 -37.10 -5.60
C GLY A 226 -5.27 -35.93 -5.01
N ASP A 227 -4.97 -34.68 -5.36
CA ASP A 227 -5.72 -33.49 -4.92
C ASP A 227 -6.70 -32.97 -5.97
N GLU A 228 -6.71 -33.52 -7.19
CA GLU A 228 -7.53 -33.02 -8.31
C GLU A 228 -9.02 -32.97 -7.96
N TRP A 229 -9.52 -34.00 -7.25
CA TRP A 229 -10.93 -34.11 -6.85
C TRP A 229 -11.41 -32.97 -5.96
N LYS A 230 -10.50 -32.28 -5.25
CA LYS A 230 -10.83 -31.12 -4.40
C LYS A 230 -11.19 -29.89 -5.22
N THR A 231 -10.75 -29.84 -6.48
CA THR A 231 -11.04 -28.75 -7.43
C THR A 231 -12.34 -28.98 -8.20
N ALA A 232 -13.06 -30.05 -7.93
CA ALA A 232 -14.28 -30.39 -8.64
C ALA A 232 -15.32 -29.26 -8.58
N PHE A 233 -16.10 -29.10 -9.64
CA PHE A 233 -17.11 -28.07 -9.79
C PHE A 233 -18.35 -28.58 -10.53
N ASN A 234 -19.49 -28.01 -10.15
CA ASN A 234 -20.82 -28.37 -10.60
C ASN A 234 -21.26 -27.44 -11.73
N THR A 235 -21.79 -28.02 -12.80
CA THR A 235 -22.42 -27.30 -13.91
C THR A 235 -23.74 -27.97 -14.29
N PRO A 236 -24.68 -27.28 -14.95
CA PRO A 236 -25.91 -27.91 -15.44
C PRO A 236 -25.67 -29.07 -16.41
N ARG A 237 -24.47 -29.17 -17.00
CA ARG A 237 -24.09 -30.24 -17.95
C ARG A 237 -23.38 -31.42 -17.32
N GLY A 238 -22.99 -31.32 -16.06
CA GLY A 238 -22.25 -32.38 -15.39
C GLY A 238 -21.23 -31.85 -14.40
N HIS A 239 -20.39 -32.78 -13.96
CA HIS A 239 -19.44 -32.59 -12.88
C HIS A 239 -18.02 -32.81 -13.39
N PHE A 240 -17.15 -31.83 -13.16
CA PHE A 240 -15.80 -31.81 -13.72
C PHE A 240 -14.79 -31.41 -12.64
N GLU A 241 -13.54 -31.84 -12.79
CA GLU A 241 -12.42 -31.44 -11.93
C GLU A 241 -11.23 -30.99 -12.76
N TYR A 242 -10.40 -30.13 -12.19
CA TYR A 242 -9.20 -29.64 -12.85
C TYR A 242 -8.02 -30.58 -12.63
N GLN A 243 -7.24 -30.74 -13.69
CA GLN A 243 -5.91 -31.33 -13.61
C GLN A 243 -4.80 -30.28 -13.54
N VAL A 244 -5.08 -29.07 -14.02
CA VAL A 244 -4.19 -27.90 -13.94
C VAL A 244 -4.66 -26.93 -12.86
N MET A 245 -3.78 -26.09 -12.33
CA MET A 245 -4.13 -25.17 -11.26
C MET A 245 -5.12 -24.09 -11.76
N PRO A 246 -6.39 -24.09 -11.26
CA PRO A 246 -7.38 -23.13 -11.71
C PRO A 246 -7.22 -21.78 -11.04
N PHE A 247 -7.80 -20.76 -11.65
CA PHE A 247 -7.99 -19.46 -11.01
C PHE A 247 -8.93 -19.60 -9.79
N GLY A 248 -8.64 -18.84 -8.72
CA GLY A 248 -9.51 -18.74 -7.55
C GLY A 248 -9.05 -19.54 -6.34
N LEU A 249 -8.05 -20.43 -6.46
CA LEU A 249 -7.41 -21.06 -5.31
C LEU A 249 -6.54 -20.05 -4.55
N SER A 250 -6.63 -20.08 -3.22
CA SER A 250 -5.92 -19.11 -2.37
C SER A 250 -4.39 -19.26 -2.39
N ASN A 251 -3.88 -20.48 -2.63
CA ASN A 251 -2.44 -20.74 -2.70
C ASN A 251 -1.88 -20.62 -4.12
N ALA A 252 -2.72 -20.47 -5.15
CA ALA A 252 -2.26 -20.44 -6.54
C ALA A 252 -1.20 -19.35 -6.83
N PRO A 253 -1.35 -18.10 -6.34
CA PRO A 253 -0.34 -17.06 -6.54
C PRO A 253 1.00 -17.42 -5.89
N ALA A 254 0.98 -17.99 -4.68
CA ALA A 254 2.17 -18.40 -3.93
C ALA A 254 2.93 -19.53 -4.63
N VAL A 255 2.21 -20.58 -5.05
CA VAL A 255 2.77 -21.72 -5.79
C VAL A 255 3.35 -21.25 -7.13
N PHE A 256 2.64 -20.39 -7.85
CA PHE A 256 3.12 -19.88 -9.13
C PHE A 256 4.37 -19.01 -8.97
N GLN A 257 4.40 -18.10 -8.00
CA GLN A 257 5.57 -17.28 -7.73
C GLN A 257 6.79 -18.16 -7.35
N ALA A 258 6.60 -19.19 -6.54
CA ALA A 258 7.66 -20.12 -6.18
C ALA A 258 8.24 -20.82 -7.41
N PHE A 259 7.37 -21.29 -8.31
CA PHE A 259 7.76 -21.93 -9.56
C PHE A 259 8.54 -20.98 -10.48
N VAL A 260 8.05 -19.76 -10.73
CA VAL A 260 8.76 -18.83 -11.63
C VAL A 260 10.09 -18.36 -11.02
N ASN A 261 10.13 -18.14 -9.70
CA ASN A 261 11.38 -17.82 -9.00
C ASN A 261 12.40 -18.95 -9.12
N ASP A 262 11.97 -20.21 -9.14
CA ASP A 262 12.86 -21.36 -9.33
C ASP A 262 13.40 -21.41 -10.76
N VAL A 263 12.52 -21.26 -11.76
CA VAL A 263 12.87 -21.29 -13.18
C VAL A 263 13.85 -20.18 -13.57
N LEU A 264 13.68 -18.99 -13.02
CA LEU A 264 14.48 -17.80 -13.36
C LEU A 264 15.47 -17.43 -12.25
N ARG A 265 15.75 -18.32 -11.29
CA ARG A 265 16.51 -18.05 -10.07
C ARG A 265 17.86 -17.36 -10.31
N ASP A 266 18.57 -17.76 -11.35
CA ASP A 266 19.89 -17.22 -11.73
C ASP A 266 19.84 -15.81 -12.34
N MET A 267 18.65 -15.31 -12.65
CA MET A 267 18.42 -14.01 -13.28
C MET A 267 17.65 -13.06 -12.35
N VAL A 268 16.81 -13.62 -11.45
CA VAL A 268 16.12 -12.87 -10.39
C VAL A 268 17.15 -12.12 -9.57
N ASP A 269 16.83 -10.87 -9.22
CA ASP A 269 17.69 -9.94 -8.50
C ASP A 269 18.93 -9.42 -9.27
N GLN A 270 19.12 -9.80 -10.54
CA GLN A 270 20.16 -9.21 -11.42
C GLN A 270 19.57 -8.23 -12.43
N PHE A 271 18.75 -8.72 -13.37
CA PHE A 271 18.21 -7.92 -14.48
C PHE A 271 16.73 -8.20 -14.77
N ILE A 272 16.08 -9.02 -13.93
CA ILE A 272 14.64 -9.28 -14.00
C ILE A 272 13.95 -9.03 -12.67
N TYR A 273 12.69 -8.64 -12.75
CA TYR A 273 11.76 -8.62 -11.65
C TYR A 273 10.49 -9.37 -12.04
N VAL A 274 10.14 -10.40 -11.26
CA VAL A 274 9.01 -11.28 -11.53
C VAL A 274 7.93 -11.04 -10.50
N TYR A 275 6.72 -10.75 -10.95
CA TYR A 275 5.54 -10.71 -10.10
C TYR A 275 4.41 -11.50 -10.74
N LEU A 276 4.14 -12.68 -10.21
CA LEU A 276 3.19 -13.63 -10.78
C LEU A 276 3.45 -13.84 -12.28
N ASP A 277 2.48 -13.49 -13.12
CA ASP A 277 2.50 -13.63 -14.58
C ASP A 277 3.20 -12.49 -15.33
N ASP A 278 3.50 -11.39 -14.65
CA ASP A 278 4.16 -10.20 -15.18
C ASP A 278 5.69 -10.29 -14.91
N ILE A 279 6.48 -10.35 -15.98
CA ILE A 279 7.96 -10.34 -15.91
C ILE A 279 8.46 -9.01 -16.48
N LEU A 280 9.20 -8.27 -15.67
CA LEU A 280 9.93 -7.07 -16.08
C LEU A 280 11.40 -7.42 -16.26
N ILE A 281 11.97 -7.02 -17.40
CA ILE A 281 13.38 -7.15 -17.73
C ILE A 281 13.92 -5.73 -17.89
N PHE A 282 15.06 -5.45 -17.28
CA PHE A 282 15.68 -4.12 -17.28
C PHE A 282 17.19 -4.24 -17.40
N SER A 283 17.80 -3.41 -18.25
CA SER A 283 19.27 -3.33 -18.38
C SER A 283 19.70 -2.12 -19.20
N SER A 284 21.00 -1.91 -19.29
CA SER A 284 21.66 -0.90 -20.13
C SER A 284 23.06 -1.41 -20.50
N PRO A 285 23.53 -1.32 -21.76
CA PRO A 285 22.89 -0.74 -22.95
C PRO A 285 21.93 -1.71 -23.68
N LEU A 286 21.31 -1.26 -24.78
CA LEU A 286 20.36 -2.08 -25.57
C LEU A 286 20.93 -3.43 -26.02
N GLN A 287 22.22 -3.49 -26.34
CA GLN A 287 22.88 -4.74 -26.78
C GLN A 287 22.86 -5.82 -25.70
N GLU A 288 23.15 -5.45 -24.44
CA GLU A 288 23.05 -6.34 -23.28
C GLU A 288 21.58 -6.70 -23.01
N HIS A 289 20.68 -5.74 -23.16
CA HIS A 289 19.24 -5.97 -23.01
C HIS A 289 18.69 -7.01 -23.98
N VAL A 290 19.13 -7.03 -25.24
CA VAL A 290 18.76 -8.07 -26.21
C VAL A 290 19.21 -9.45 -25.73
N GLN A 291 20.42 -9.57 -25.18
CA GLN A 291 20.93 -10.83 -24.63
C GLN A 291 20.12 -11.28 -23.41
N HIS A 292 19.80 -10.37 -22.50
CA HIS A 292 18.97 -10.64 -21.33
C HIS A 292 17.57 -11.13 -21.70
N VAL A 293 16.87 -10.41 -22.59
CA VAL A 293 15.53 -10.81 -23.06
C VAL A 293 15.59 -12.18 -23.73
N ARG A 294 16.59 -12.42 -24.58
CA ARG A 294 16.77 -13.71 -25.25
C ARG A 294 16.97 -14.86 -24.26
N ARG A 295 17.80 -14.66 -23.23
CA ARG A 295 18.06 -15.65 -22.17
C ARG A 295 16.80 -15.96 -21.36
N VAL A 296 15.99 -14.95 -21.05
CA VAL A 296 14.69 -15.16 -20.39
C VAL A 296 13.75 -15.96 -21.31
N LEU A 297 13.58 -15.55 -22.57
CA LEU A 297 12.70 -16.25 -23.52
C LEU A 297 13.11 -17.71 -23.74
N GLN A 298 14.41 -18.00 -23.82
CA GLN A 298 14.93 -19.37 -23.89
C GLN A 298 14.57 -20.18 -22.64
N ARG A 299 14.81 -19.63 -21.45
CA ARG A 299 14.49 -20.34 -20.20
C ARG A 299 12.99 -20.60 -20.05
N LEU A 300 12.16 -19.66 -20.50
CA LEU A 300 10.71 -19.84 -20.56
C LEU A 300 10.35 -20.99 -21.52
N LEU A 301 10.96 -21.05 -22.72
CA LEU A 301 10.74 -22.12 -23.69
C LEU A 301 11.10 -23.50 -23.13
N GLU A 302 12.31 -23.62 -22.56
CA GLU A 302 12.83 -24.85 -21.95
C GLU A 302 11.91 -25.40 -20.85
N ASN A 303 11.24 -24.49 -20.13
CA ASN A 303 10.33 -24.83 -19.05
C ASN A 303 8.86 -24.87 -19.49
N GLY A 304 8.55 -24.76 -20.79
CA GLY A 304 7.18 -24.81 -21.32
C GLY A 304 6.30 -23.63 -20.87
N LEU A 305 6.90 -22.47 -20.61
CA LEU A 305 6.21 -21.22 -20.28
C LEU A 305 6.05 -20.38 -21.55
N PHE A 306 4.81 -20.01 -21.86
CA PHE A 306 4.50 -19.30 -23.11
C PHE A 306 4.06 -17.86 -22.85
N VAL A 307 4.41 -16.97 -23.76
CA VAL A 307 4.24 -15.52 -23.61
C VAL A 307 3.16 -14.99 -24.55
N LYS A 308 2.37 -14.02 -24.08
CA LYS A 308 1.34 -13.35 -24.87
C LYS A 308 1.92 -12.14 -25.61
N ALA A 309 2.43 -12.38 -26.82
CA ALA A 309 3.05 -11.35 -27.67
C ALA A 309 2.23 -10.04 -27.77
N GLU A 310 0.91 -10.15 -27.93
CA GLU A 310 -0.02 -9.01 -28.03
C GLU A 310 -0.01 -8.07 -26.81
N LYS A 311 0.39 -8.55 -25.64
CA LYS A 311 0.44 -7.79 -24.38
C LYS A 311 1.86 -7.44 -23.94
N CYS A 312 2.86 -7.92 -24.65
CA CYS A 312 4.26 -7.67 -24.32
C CYS A 312 4.69 -6.31 -24.86
N VAL A 313 5.67 -5.73 -24.18
CA VAL A 313 6.31 -4.47 -24.59
C VAL A 313 7.80 -4.74 -24.63
N PHE A 314 8.44 -4.55 -25.78
CA PHE A 314 9.87 -4.80 -25.95
C PHE A 314 10.63 -3.49 -26.12
N HIS A 315 11.85 -3.43 -25.58
CA HIS A 315 12.83 -2.35 -25.81
C HIS A 315 12.32 -0.93 -25.54
N ALA A 316 11.39 -0.76 -24.60
CA ALA A 316 10.82 0.53 -24.30
C ALA A 316 11.71 1.34 -23.35
N GLN A 317 11.72 2.67 -23.52
CA GLN A 317 12.36 3.59 -22.55
C GLN A 317 11.49 3.81 -21.30
N SER A 318 10.19 3.53 -21.41
CA SER A 318 9.28 3.50 -20.27
C SER A 318 8.20 2.45 -20.44
N VAL A 319 7.83 1.76 -19.35
CA VAL A 319 6.86 0.67 -19.38
C VAL A 319 5.90 0.73 -18.19
N LEU A 320 4.63 0.38 -18.43
CA LEU A 320 3.62 0.23 -17.39
C LEU A 320 3.76 -1.16 -16.74
N PHE A 321 4.10 -1.20 -15.46
CA PHE A 321 4.30 -2.42 -14.68
C PHE A 321 3.67 -2.30 -13.28
N LEU A 322 2.79 -3.25 -12.94
CA LEU A 322 2.09 -3.31 -11.64
C LEU A 322 1.43 -1.99 -11.18
N GLY A 323 0.91 -1.19 -12.12
CA GLY A 323 0.25 0.09 -11.81
C GLY A 323 1.19 1.29 -11.69
N TYR A 324 2.47 1.13 -12.00
CA TYR A 324 3.45 2.21 -12.07
C TYR A 324 4.02 2.30 -13.48
N ILE A 325 4.38 3.50 -13.92
CA ILE A 325 5.21 3.67 -15.10
C ILE A 325 6.66 3.77 -14.64
N ILE A 326 7.47 2.86 -15.15
CA ILE A 326 8.90 2.77 -14.92
C ILE A 326 9.61 3.42 -16.10
N SER A 327 10.60 4.27 -15.85
CA SER A 327 11.50 4.86 -16.85
C SER A 327 12.91 5.02 -16.30
N SER A 328 13.85 5.44 -17.15
CA SER A 328 15.22 5.79 -16.74
C SER A 328 15.29 6.93 -15.73
N GLU A 329 14.30 7.83 -15.72
CA GLU A 329 14.18 8.94 -14.77
C GLU A 329 13.67 8.49 -13.39
N GLY A 330 13.02 7.31 -13.32
CA GLY A 330 12.48 6.76 -12.09
C GLY A 330 11.06 6.20 -12.28
N VAL A 331 10.26 6.33 -11.23
CA VAL A 331 8.95 5.70 -11.11
C VAL A 331 7.88 6.78 -10.97
N ARG A 332 6.80 6.64 -11.73
CA ARG A 332 5.62 7.50 -11.64
C ARG A 332 4.34 6.67 -11.54
N MET A 333 3.26 7.29 -11.09
CA MET A 333 1.95 6.66 -11.07
C MET A 333 1.38 6.53 -12.48
N ASP A 334 0.57 5.50 -12.70
CA ASP A 334 -0.19 5.34 -13.94
C ASP A 334 -1.20 6.50 -14.12
N PRO A 335 -1.10 7.31 -15.19
CA PRO A 335 -2.02 8.42 -15.47
C PRO A 335 -3.48 8.00 -15.53
N ASP A 336 -3.78 6.78 -16.03
CA ASP A 336 -5.15 6.27 -16.08
C ASP A 336 -5.71 6.02 -14.69
N LYS A 337 -4.84 5.57 -13.76
CA LYS A 337 -5.18 5.37 -12.35
C LYS A 337 -5.32 6.69 -11.62
N VAL A 338 -4.47 7.68 -11.93
CA VAL A 338 -4.60 9.04 -11.41
C VAL A 338 -5.91 9.68 -11.90
N LYS A 339 -6.25 9.53 -13.18
CA LYS A 339 -7.53 10.01 -13.74
C LYS A 339 -8.72 9.37 -13.03
N ALA A 340 -8.68 8.06 -12.80
CA ALA A 340 -9.72 7.37 -12.04
C ALA A 340 -9.87 7.88 -10.59
N VAL A 341 -8.80 8.39 -9.96
CA VAL A 341 -8.88 9.05 -8.65
C VAL A 341 -9.53 10.43 -8.73
N VAL A 342 -9.16 11.22 -9.75
CA VAL A 342 -9.73 12.56 -9.97
C VAL A 342 -11.24 12.45 -10.17
N ASP A 343 -11.66 11.52 -11.03
CA ASP A 343 -13.06 11.25 -11.37
C ASP A 343 -13.81 10.46 -10.27
N TRP A 344 -13.13 10.08 -9.18
CA TRP A 344 -13.71 9.23 -8.14
C TRP A 344 -14.86 9.94 -7.43
N PRO A 345 -16.08 9.35 -7.36
CA PRO A 345 -17.22 10.00 -6.73
C PRO A 345 -17.04 10.11 -5.22
N THR A 346 -17.60 11.15 -4.60
CA THR A 346 -17.55 11.32 -3.14
C THR A 346 -18.14 10.09 -2.44
N PRO A 347 -17.39 9.41 -1.56
CA PRO A 347 -17.87 8.20 -0.89
C PRO A 347 -19.13 8.44 -0.05
N ASP A 348 -20.20 7.72 -0.40
CA ASP A 348 -21.51 7.76 0.28
C ASP A 348 -21.62 6.81 1.48
N SER A 349 -20.66 5.89 1.61
CA SER A 349 -20.71 4.78 2.56
C SER A 349 -19.33 4.42 3.07
N ARG A 350 -19.27 3.81 4.26
CA ARG A 350 -17.99 3.33 4.84
C ARG A 350 -17.26 2.37 3.89
N LYS A 351 -17.98 1.47 3.20
CA LYS A 351 -17.38 0.54 2.23
C LYS A 351 -16.80 1.27 1.03
N ALA A 352 -17.49 2.28 0.49
CA ALA A 352 -16.96 3.12 -0.59
C ALA A 352 -15.70 3.88 -0.14
N LEU A 353 -15.70 4.42 1.08
CA LEU A 353 -14.55 5.13 1.63
C LEU A 353 -13.34 4.20 1.88
N GLN A 354 -13.58 2.99 2.41
CA GLN A 354 -12.53 1.99 2.60
C GLN A 354 -11.91 1.55 1.27
N ARG A 355 -12.70 1.45 0.19
CA ARG A 355 -12.18 1.17 -1.15
C ARG A 355 -11.27 2.29 -1.64
N PHE A 356 -11.70 3.55 -1.49
CA PHE A 356 -10.89 4.70 -1.85
C PHE A 356 -9.58 4.76 -1.05
N LEU A 357 -9.65 4.63 0.29
CA LEU A 357 -8.46 4.65 1.14
C LEU A 357 -7.53 3.48 0.85
N GLY A 358 -8.06 2.29 0.58
CA GLY A 358 -7.26 1.12 0.17
C GLY A 358 -6.48 1.39 -1.10
N PHE A 359 -7.13 1.98 -2.11
CA PHE A 359 -6.47 2.43 -3.34
C PHE A 359 -5.44 3.53 -3.06
N ALA A 360 -5.80 4.55 -2.29
CA ALA A 360 -4.93 5.68 -2.03
C ALA A 360 -3.67 5.26 -1.25
N ASN A 361 -3.81 4.27 -0.37
CA ASN A 361 -2.72 3.71 0.41
C ASN A 361 -1.69 2.95 -0.47
N PHE A 362 -2.10 2.39 -1.62
CA PHE A 362 -1.18 1.79 -2.59
C PHE A 362 -0.18 2.81 -3.15
N TYR A 363 -0.64 4.05 -3.37
CA TYR A 363 0.17 5.15 -3.88
C TYR A 363 0.72 6.09 -2.79
N ARG A 364 0.57 5.75 -1.51
CA ARG A 364 0.98 6.59 -0.37
C ARG A 364 2.43 7.09 -0.48
N ARG A 365 3.31 6.30 -1.09
CA ARG A 365 4.74 6.60 -1.24
C ARG A 365 5.04 7.80 -2.13
N PHE A 366 4.10 8.23 -2.97
CA PHE A 366 4.19 9.40 -3.86
C PHE A 366 3.61 10.66 -3.21
N ILE A 367 2.86 10.49 -2.11
CA ILE A 367 2.08 11.56 -1.49
C ILE A 367 2.73 11.95 -0.18
N ARG A 368 3.23 13.16 -0.14
CA ARG A 368 3.77 13.77 1.06
C ARG A 368 2.70 13.87 2.16
N ASN A 369 3.07 13.51 3.39
CA ASN A 369 2.22 13.60 4.59
C ASN A 369 0.86 12.88 4.43
N PHE A 370 0.80 11.82 3.62
CA PHE A 370 -0.41 11.06 3.31
C PHE A 370 -1.26 10.71 4.53
N SER A 371 -0.66 10.16 5.60
CA SER A 371 -1.41 9.78 6.80
C SER A 371 -2.08 10.97 7.50
N GLN A 372 -1.44 12.14 7.49
CA GLN A 372 -2.02 13.35 8.08
C GLN A 372 -3.19 13.84 7.23
N LEU A 373 -3.02 13.89 5.91
CA LEU A 373 -4.08 14.26 4.95
C LEU A 373 -5.27 13.29 5.01
N ALA A 374 -5.01 11.99 5.12
CA ALA A 374 -6.03 10.95 5.16
C ALA A 374 -6.64 10.75 6.57
N SER A 375 -6.17 11.45 7.60
CA SER A 375 -6.63 11.27 8.99
C SER A 375 -8.14 11.53 9.16
N PRO A 376 -8.72 12.64 8.65
CA PRO A 376 -10.17 12.88 8.74
C PRO A 376 -11.00 11.79 8.06
N LEU A 377 -10.51 11.25 6.95
CA LEU A 377 -11.16 10.15 6.22
C LEU A 377 -11.04 8.82 6.96
N THR A 378 -9.87 8.53 7.52
CA THR A 378 -9.62 7.30 8.26
C THR A 378 -10.47 7.25 9.53
N ALA A 379 -10.70 8.40 10.20
CA ALA A 379 -11.58 8.49 11.35
C ALA A 379 -13.02 7.99 11.05
N LEU A 380 -13.54 8.26 9.85
CA LEU A 380 -14.87 7.82 9.41
C LEU A 380 -14.96 6.30 9.14
N THR A 381 -13.82 5.61 9.05
CA THR A 381 -13.79 4.14 8.85
C THR A 381 -13.98 3.33 10.14
N SER A 382 -13.85 3.96 11.31
CA SER A 382 -13.97 3.31 12.62
C SER A 382 -15.39 2.81 12.89
N ALA A 383 -15.55 1.54 13.27
CA ALA A 383 -16.84 0.94 13.62
C ALA A 383 -17.62 1.68 14.72
N LYS A 384 -16.90 2.40 15.60
CA LYS A 384 -17.46 3.13 16.74
C LYS A 384 -18.12 4.45 16.36
N THR A 385 -17.89 4.94 15.14
CA THR A 385 -18.34 6.28 14.71
C THR A 385 -19.42 6.12 13.65
N THR A 386 -20.52 6.88 13.76
CA THR A 386 -21.53 6.97 12.70
C THR A 386 -20.93 7.60 11.46
N PHE A 387 -21.19 7.01 10.29
CA PHE A 387 -20.67 7.53 9.03
C PHE A 387 -21.43 8.81 8.68
N ARG A 388 -20.78 9.96 8.85
CA ARG A 388 -21.29 11.27 8.41
C ARG A 388 -20.16 12.00 7.69
N TRP A 389 -20.38 12.31 6.41
CA TRP A 389 -19.44 13.11 5.64
C TRP A 389 -19.37 14.52 6.25
N SER A 390 -18.18 14.95 6.63
CA SER A 390 -17.93 16.27 7.25
C SER A 390 -17.20 17.19 6.28
N SER A 391 -17.24 18.50 6.53
CA SER A 391 -16.46 19.48 5.74
C SER A 391 -14.96 19.21 5.79
N ALA A 392 -14.45 18.72 6.93
CA ALA A 392 -13.06 18.30 7.09
C ALA A 392 -12.72 17.06 6.24
N ALA A 393 -13.65 16.09 6.13
CA ALA A 393 -13.50 14.94 5.26
C ALA A 393 -13.53 15.34 3.78
N ASP A 394 -14.41 16.28 3.42
CA ASP A 394 -14.50 16.81 2.06
C ASP A 394 -13.22 17.52 1.63
N SER A 395 -12.71 18.40 2.49
CA SER A 395 -11.44 19.11 2.28
C SER A 395 -10.26 18.12 2.17
N ALA A 396 -10.21 17.10 3.03
CA ALA A 396 -9.19 16.06 2.97
C ALA A 396 -9.26 15.24 1.68
N PHE A 397 -10.47 14.90 1.21
CA PHE A 397 -10.69 14.17 -0.04
C PHE A 397 -10.25 14.99 -1.26
N ALA A 398 -10.64 16.27 -1.33
CA ALA A 398 -10.23 17.18 -2.40
C ALA A 398 -8.71 17.41 -2.41
N ASN A 399 -8.09 17.57 -1.23
CA ASN A 399 -6.64 17.74 -1.12
C ASN A 399 -5.89 16.48 -1.56
N LEU A 400 -6.36 15.29 -1.17
CA LEU A 400 -5.75 14.04 -1.65
C LEU A 400 -5.81 13.96 -3.18
N LYS A 401 -6.97 14.25 -3.80
CA LYS A 401 -7.08 14.27 -5.26
C LYS A 401 -6.09 15.23 -5.92
N SER A 402 -5.91 16.45 -5.39
CA SER A 402 -4.94 17.40 -5.96
C SER A 402 -3.48 16.93 -5.80
N ARG A 403 -3.16 16.21 -4.73
CA ARG A 403 -1.85 15.58 -4.52
C ARG A 403 -1.58 14.42 -5.48
N PHE A 404 -2.60 13.66 -5.87
CA PHE A 404 -2.47 12.63 -6.90
C PHE A 404 -2.10 13.22 -8.27
N VAL A 405 -2.62 14.41 -8.60
CA VAL A 405 -2.31 15.12 -9.86
C VAL A 405 -0.92 15.76 -9.84
N SER A 406 -0.54 16.34 -8.71
CA SER A 406 0.74 17.05 -8.54
C SER A 406 1.89 16.19 -8.03
N ALA A 407 1.73 14.86 -8.03
CA ALA A 407 2.70 13.96 -7.45
C ALA A 407 4.03 13.97 -8.24
N PRO A 408 5.18 14.01 -7.56
CA PRO A 408 6.47 14.03 -8.21
C PRO A 408 6.85 12.64 -8.76
N ILE A 409 7.76 12.64 -9.73
CA ILE A 409 8.50 11.44 -10.13
C ILE A 409 9.43 11.06 -8.97
N LEU A 410 9.39 9.79 -8.56
CA LEU A 410 10.30 9.26 -7.55
C LEU A 410 11.52 8.67 -8.23
N VAL A 411 12.70 9.17 -7.89
CA VAL A 411 13.97 8.66 -8.42
C VAL A 411 14.36 7.38 -7.67
N ALA A 412 14.88 6.40 -8.40
CA ALA A 412 15.42 5.19 -7.79
C ALA A 412 16.60 5.55 -6.86
N PRO A 413 16.58 5.19 -5.56
CA PRO A 413 17.63 5.55 -4.63
C PRO A 413 18.96 4.85 -4.93
N ASP A 414 20.05 5.62 -4.90
CA ASP A 414 21.43 5.19 -5.16
C ASP A 414 22.23 5.00 -3.86
N PRO A 415 22.52 3.76 -3.42
CA PRO A 415 23.25 3.51 -2.18
C PRO A 415 24.67 4.10 -2.13
N THR A 416 25.26 4.39 -3.29
CA THR A 416 26.62 4.95 -3.38
C THR A 416 26.67 6.45 -3.12
N ARG A 417 25.51 7.11 -3.03
CA ARG A 417 25.38 8.55 -2.85
C ARG A 417 24.84 8.90 -1.49
N GLN A 418 25.17 10.12 -1.05
CA GLN A 418 24.67 10.65 0.21
C GLN A 418 23.13 10.79 0.17
N PHE A 419 22.47 10.10 1.09
CA PHE A 419 21.05 10.30 1.35
C PHE A 419 20.80 11.55 2.19
N VAL A 420 19.66 12.20 1.94
CA VAL A 420 19.13 13.28 2.78
C VAL A 420 17.73 12.91 3.23
N VAL A 421 17.57 12.76 4.54
CA VAL A 421 16.32 12.45 5.22
C VAL A 421 15.77 13.74 5.83
N GLU A 422 14.68 14.25 5.29
CA GLU A 422 13.99 15.39 5.89
C GLU A 422 12.84 14.87 6.75
N VAL A 423 12.78 15.30 8.01
CA VAL A 423 11.73 14.92 8.96
C VAL A 423 10.90 16.13 9.39
N ASP A 424 9.64 15.86 9.70
CA ASP A 424 8.67 16.86 10.17
C ASP A 424 7.68 16.18 11.13
N ALA A 425 7.45 16.77 12.29
CA ALA A 425 6.48 16.28 13.27
C ALA A 425 5.43 17.34 13.63
N SER A 426 4.15 16.95 13.52
CA SER A 426 3.00 17.75 13.95
C SER A 426 2.36 17.18 15.22
N GLU A 427 1.30 17.84 15.70
CA GLU A 427 0.51 17.31 16.84
C GLU A 427 -0.25 16.03 16.50
N VAL A 428 -0.52 15.81 15.22
CA VAL A 428 -1.40 14.72 14.75
C VAL A 428 -0.60 13.56 14.17
N GLY A 429 0.57 13.83 13.58
CA GLY A 429 1.33 12.84 12.84
C GLY A 429 2.79 13.23 12.64
N VAL A 430 3.54 12.30 12.06
CA VAL A 430 4.92 12.50 11.61
C VAL A 430 5.00 12.28 10.11
N GLY A 431 5.89 12.99 9.47
CA GLY A 431 6.24 12.87 8.06
C GLY A 431 7.75 12.79 7.91
N ALA A 432 8.19 12.08 6.88
CA ALA A 432 9.57 12.13 6.44
C ALA A 432 9.63 11.99 4.93
N PHE A 433 10.69 12.48 4.32
CA PHE A 433 11.01 12.15 2.95
C PHE A 433 12.49 11.94 2.73
N LEU A 434 12.79 10.93 1.92
CA LEU A 434 14.13 10.58 1.50
C LEU A 434 14.39 11.24 0.16
N SER A 435 15.55 11.86 0.03
CA SER A 435 15.96 12.55 -1.19
C SER A 435 17.45 12.40 -1.44
N GLN A 436 17.86 12.56 -2.69
CA GLN A 436 19.26 12.54 -3.11
C GLN A 436 19.54 13.67 -4.10
N ARG A 437 20.78 14.13 -4.14
CA ARG A 437 21.25 15.04 -5.19
C ARG A 437 21.42 14.25 -6.49
N SER A 438 20.73 14.69 -7.54
CA SER A 438 20.95 14.11 -8.87
C SER A 438 22.30 14.56 -9.42
N ALA A 439 22.96 13.66 -10.17
CA ALA A 439 24.24 13.97 -10.83
C ALA A 439 24.06 14.88 -12.05
N SER A 440 22.87 14.92 -12.65
CA SER A 440 22.64 15.68 -13.89
C SER A 440 22.40 17.16 -13.65
N ASP A 441 21.77 17.54 -12.52
CA ASP A 441 21.31 18.91 -12.28
C ASP A 441 21.71 19.48 -10.90
N ASP A 442 22.42 18.71 -10.07
CA ASP A 442 22.78 19.03 -8.67
C ASP A 442 21.58 19.48 -7.80
N ARG A 443 20.36 19.08 -8.18
CA ARG A 443 19.13 19.36 -7.40
C ARG A 443 18.75 18.17 -6.54
N MET A 444 18.03 18.46 -5.46
CA MET A 444 17.44 17.43 -4.59
C MET A 444 16.19 16.83 -5.25
N HIS A 445 16.25 15.53 -5.54
CA HIS A 445 15.14 14.74 -6.06
C HIS A 445 14.59 13.79 -4.98
N PRO A 446 13.26 13.64 -4.87
CA PRO A 446 12.66 12.75 -3.88
C PRO A 446 12.78 11.28 -4.32
N CYS A 447 13.18 10.41 -3.39
CA CYS A 447 13.25 8.97 -3.57
C CYS A 447 12.03 8.27 -2.95
N ALA A 448 11.59 8.70 -1.76
CA ALA A 448 10.44 8.12 -1.07
C ALA A 448 9.80 9.10 -0.07
N PHE A 449 8.48 9.02 0.09
CA PHE A 449 7.74 9.69 1.16
C PHE A 449 7.27 8.69 2.21
N PHE A 450 7.40 9.07 3.49
CA PHE A 450 6.90 8.35 4.64
C PHE A 450 5.97 9.26 5.46
N SER A 451 4.89 8.69 5.98
CA SER A 451 4.02 9.39 6.93
C SER A 451 3.30 8.41 7.83
N ARG A 452 3.04 8.82 9.07
CA ARG A 452 2.31 8.01 10.05
C ARG A 452 1.55 8.89 11.04
N CYS A 453 0.33 8.51 11.38
CA CYS A 453 -0.41 9.15 12.46
C CYS A 453 0.17 8.76 13.83
N LEU A 454 0.23 9.71 14.77
CA LEU A 454 0.65 9.46 16.14
C LEU A 454 -0.47 8.75 16.92
N SER A 455 -0.10 7.73 17.69
CA SER A 455 -0.99 7.08 18.66
C SER A 455 -1.38 8.04 19.80
N PRO A 456 -2.46 7.77 20.55
CA PRO A 456 -2.87 8.63 21.67
C PRO A 456 -1.76 8.89 22.69
N THR A 457 -0.91 7.89 22.94
CA THR A 457 0.24 8.03 23.86
C THR A 457 1.36 8.87 23.26
N GLU A 458 1.66 8.71 21.97
CA GLU A 458 2.72 9.47 21.29
C GLU A 458 2.32 10.94 21.07
N ARG A 459 1.03 11.24 20.92
CA ARG A 459 0.52 12.62 20.91
C ARG A 459 0.84 13.37 22.18
N ASN A 460 0.98 12.68 23.32
CA ASN A 460 1.34 13.34 24.58
C ASN A 460 2.85 13.63 24.70
N TYR A 461 3.66 13.29 23.68
CA TYR A 461 5.09 13.59 23.70
C TYR A 461 5.31 15.08 23.48
N ASN A 462 6.36 15.63 24.11
CA ASN A 462 6.81 16.99 23.79
C ASN A 462 7.33 17.05 22.34
N ILE A 463 7.40 18.27 21.79
CA ILE A 463 7.76 18.52 20.38
C ILE A 463 9.09 17.83 20.02
N GLY A 464 10.14 18.02 20.82
CA GLY A 464 11.44 17.37 20.57
C GLY A 464 11.41 15.84 20.56
N ASN A 465 10.57 15.19 21.38
CA ASN A 465 10.41 13.73 21.31
C ASN A 465 9.53 13.27 20.14
N ARG A 466 8.60 14.11 19.64
CA ARG A 466 7.82 13.82 18.42
C ARG A 466 8.70 13.91 17.18
N GLU A 467 9.51 14.96 17.09
CA GLU A 467 10.56 15.14 16.08
C GLU A 467 11.53 13.95 16.05
N LEU A 468 12.07 13.56 17.21
CA LEU A 468 12.97 12.42 17.31
C LEU A 468 12.29 11.08 16.96
N LEU A 469 10.99 10.95 17.25
CA LEU A 469 10.20 9.81 16.83
C LEU A 469 10.05 9.77 15.29
N ALA A 470 9.90 10.93 14.63
CA ALA A 470 9.86 11.02 13.17
C ALA A 470 11.18 10.50 12.56
N VAL A 471 12.32 10.90 13.11
CA VAL A 471 13.65 10.38 12.69
C VAL A 471 13.70 8.86 12.85
N ARG A 472 13.37 8.33 14.03
CA ARG A 472 13.39 6.88 14.27
C ARG A 472 12.55 6.11 13.26
N LEU A 473 11.32 6.55 13.02
CA LEU A 473 10.40 5.86 12.12
C LEU A 473 10.84 5.94 10.66
N ALA A 474 11.41 7.07 10.24
CA ALA A 474 11.97 7.22 8.91
C ALA A 474 13.15 6.25 8.68
N LEU A 475 14.05 6.15 9.66
CA LEU A 475 15.19 5.22 9.60
C LEU A 475 14.77 3.75 9.70
N GLU A 476 13.67 3.45 10.39
CA GLU A 476 13.10 2.11 10.45
C GLU A 476 12.49 1.70 9.10
N GLU A 477 11.75 2.59 8.43
CA GLU A 477 11.17 2.34 7.11
C GLU A 477 12.25 2.16 6.03
N TRP A 478 13.25 3.06 6.00
CA TRP A 478 14.32 3.06 5.00
C TRP A 478 15.60 2.37 5.46
N ARG A 479 15.46 1.48 6.45
CA ARG A 479 16.59 0.77 7.05
C ARG A 479 17.45 0.06 6.01
N HIS A 480 16.84 -0.53 4.99
CA HIS A 480 17.51 -1.25 3.91
C HIS A 480 18.44 -0.37 3.05
N TRP A 481 18.22 0.95 2.99
CA TRP A 481 19.11 1.90 2.30
C TRP A 481 20.10 2.59 3.22
N LEU A 482 19.70 2.83 4.47
CA LEU A 482 20.44 3.69 5.40
C LEU A 482 21.35 2.92 6.35
N GLU A 483 21.05 1.64 6.64
CA GLU A 483 21.91 0.80 7.49
C GLU A 483 23.07 0.26 6.65
N GLY A 484 24.31 0.54 7.06
CA GLY A 484 25.50 0.09 6.34
C GLY A 484 25.83 0.89 5.07
N SER A 485 25.24 2.07 4.88
CA SER A 485 25.60 2.96 3.77
C SER A 485 27.07 3.37 3.87
N GLY A 486 27.84 3.19 2.78
CA GLY A 486 29.26 3.57 2.75
C GLY A 486 29.51 5.08 2.83
N VAL A 487 28.48 5.89 2.56
CA VAL A 487 28.49 7.35 2.70
C VAL A 487 27.57 7.76 3.86
N PRO A 488 28.03 8.58 4.81
CA PRO A 488 27.18 9.06 5.89
C PRO A 488 26.06 9.95 5.35
N PHE A 489 24.82 9.67 5.75
CA PHE A 489 23.65 10.42 5.31
C PHE A 489 23.33 11.61 6.24
N ILE A 490 22.52 12.55 5.76
CA ILE A 490 22.16 13.76 6.51
C ILE A 490 20.68 13.70 6.90
N VAL A 491 20.37 13.99 8.15
CA VAL A 491 19.01 14.20 8.63
C VAL A 491 18.77 15.70 8.80
N TRP A 492 17.80 16.25 8.06
CA TRP A 492 17.32 17.62 8.25
C TRP A 492 16.09 17.65 9.13
N THR A 493 16.13 18.54 10.12
CA THR A 493 15.06 18.80 11.09
C THR A 493 14.94 20.30 11.31
N ASP A 494 13.73 20.75 11.61
CA ASP A 494 13.43 22.13 12.01
C ASP A 494 13.62 22.36 13.53
N HIS A 495 14.09 21.35 14.26
CA HIS A 495 14.24 21.40 15.71
C HIS A 495 15.71 21.31 16.14
N LYS A 496 16.33 22.48 16.31
CA LYS A 496 17.76 22.65 16.65
C LYS A 496 18.27 21.80 17.82
N ASN A 497 17.43 21.52 18.83
CA ASN A 497 17.89 20.73 19.98
C ASN A 497 18.18 19.25 19.64
N LEU A 498 17.77 18.75 18.47
CA LEU A 498 18.07 17.39 18.04
C LEU A 498 19.54 17.21 17.65
N GLU A 499 20.25 18.27 17.25
CA GLU A 499 21.68 18.23 16.95
C GLU A 499 22.50 17.73 18.15
N TYR A 500 22.04 18.03 19.37
CA TYR A 500 22.74 17.71 20.61
C TYR A 500 22.45 16.32 21.18
N ILE A 501 21.58 15.52 20.54
CA ILE A 501 21.15 14.21 21.08
C ILE A 501 22.31 13.22 21.18
N ARG A 502 23.26 13.25 20.24
CA ARG A 502 24.47 12.39 20.30
C ARG A 502 25.43 12.80 21.42
N SER A 503 25.49 14.09 21.77
CA SER A 503 26.39 14.64 22.81
C SER A 503 25.74 14.77 24.19
N ALA A 504 24.44 14.47 24.33
CA ALA A 504 23.70 14.69 25.56
C ALA A 504 24.13 13.71 26.66
N LYS A 505 24.74 14.24 27.75
CA LYS A 505 25.19 13.45 28.91
C LYS A 505 24.07 12.77 29.70
N ARG A 506 22.82 13.24 29.57
CA ARG A 506 21.64 12.68 30.26
C ARG A 506 20.47 12.53 29.28
N LEU A 507 20.22 11.30 28.84
CA LEU A 507 19.06 10.94 28.03
C LEU A 507 17.96 10.37 28.92
N ASN A 508 16.69 10.66 28.58
CA ASN A 508 15.58 9.96 29.22
C ASN A 508 15.51 8.49 28.75
N SER A 509 14.83 7.60 29.48
CA SER A 509 14.81 6.15 29.15
C SER A 509 14.31 5.84 27.74
N ARG A 510 13.45 6.69 27.15
CA ARG A 510 12.97 6.54 25.76
C ARG A 510 14.06 6.92 24.76
N GLN A 511 14.69 8.07 24.96
CA GLN A 511 15.79 8.57 24.14
C GLN A 511 17.00 7.64 24.21
N ALA A 512 17.29 7.05 25.38
CA ALA A 512 18.34 6.04 25.52
C ALA A 512 18.07 4.80 24.67
N ARG A 513 16.83 4.29 24.66
CA ARG A 513 16.44 3.17 23.77
C ARG A 513 16.57 3.53 22.29
N TRP A 514 16.21 4.76 21.92
CA TRP A 514 16.32 5.20 20.53
C TRP A 514 17.77 5.47 20.14
N ALA A 515 18.62 5.94 21.05
CA ALA A 515 20.06 6.11 20.83
C ALA A 515 20.75 4.78 20.48
N LEU A 516 20.36 3.67 21.13
CA LEU A 516 20.83 2.33 20.76
C LEU A 516 20.43 1.95 19.34
N PHE A 517 19.21 2.31 18.91
CA PHE A 517 18.76 2.08 17.54
C PHE A 517 19.53 2.95 16.53
N PHE A 518 19.76 4.23 16.86
CA PHE A 518 20.52 5.15 16.02
C PHE A 518 21.99 4.78 15.88
N GLY A 519 22.58 4.07 16.86
CA GLY A 519 23.98 3.63 16.81
C GLY A 519 24.30 2.65 15.66
N ARG A 520 23.26 2.12 15.00
CA ARG A 520 23.38 1.22 13.83
C ARG A 520 23.58 1.97 12.52
N PHE A 521 23.32 3.27 12.51
CA PHE A 521 23.30 4.12 11.33
C PHE A 521 24.41 5.16 11.40
N ASP A 522 25.05 5.43 10.25
CA ASP A 522 26.04 6.50 10.13
C ASP A 522 25.40 7.76 9.51
N PHE A 523 25.09 8.74 10.36
CA PHE A 523 24.44 9.97 9.94
C PHE A 523 24.79 11.18 10.78
N SER A 524 24.61 12.36 10.19
CA SER A 524 24.65 13.65 10.87
C SER A 524 23.27 14.31 10.89
N ILE A 525 22.95 15.01 11.98
CA ILE A 525 21.73 15.82 12.08
C ILE A 525 22.14 17.26 11.81
N SER A 526 21.48 17.92 10.86
CA SER A 526 21.69 19.33 10.55
C SER A 526 20.38 20.07 10.67
N TYR A 527 20.38 21.16 11.45
CA TYR A 527 19.25 22.07 11.54
C TYR A 527 19.09 22.86 10.25
N ARG A 528 17.85 22.95 9.76
CA ARG A 528 17.49 23.83 8.65
C ARG A 528 16.29 24.70 9.06
N PRO A 529 16.40 26.04 9.02
CA PRO A 529 15.28 26.92 9.34
C PRO A 529 14.09 26.65 8.41
N GLY A 530 12.87 26.62 8.97
CA GLY A 530 11.63 26.36 8.22
C GLY A 530 11.46 27.23 6.96
N SER A 531 11.98 28.46 6.99
CA SER A 531 11.97 29.40 5.85
C SER A 531 12.85 29.00 4.66
N LYS A 532 13.86 28.15 4.84
CA LYS A 532 14.66 27.54 3.74
C LYS A 532 14.14 26.15 3.35
N ASN A 533 13.11 25.64 4.04
CA ASN A 533 12.35 24.44 3.75
C ASN A 533 11.12 24.81 2.89
N ILE A 534 11.32 25.49 1.75
CA ILE A 534 10.21 26.08 0.97
C ILE A 534 9.35 25.01 0.25
N LYS A 535 9.90 23.82 -0.06
CA LYS A 535 9.10 22.68 -0.56
C LYS A 535 8.09 22.17 0.51
N PRO A 536 8.43 22.17 1.82
CA PRO A 536 7.49 22.05 2.95
C PRO A 536 6.59 23.25 3.29
N ASP A 537 7.13 24.47 3.30
CA ASP A 537 6.57 25.59 4.07
C ASP A 537 5.52 26.42 3.29
N ALA A 538 5.50 26.33 1.96
CA ALA A 538 4.58 27.12 1.13
C ALA A 538 3.10 26.64 1.16
N LEU A 539 2.84 25.43 1.67
CA LEU A 539 1.47 24.86 1.78
C LEU A 539 1.05 24.55 3.22
N SER A 540 1.97 24.49 4.18
CA SER A 540 1.63 24.43 5.62
C SER A 540 1.06 25.77 6.11
N ARG A 541 1.49 26.89 5.52
CA ARG A 541 1.00 28.24 5.84
C ARG A 541 -0.30 28.63 5.14
N ILE A 542 -0.80 27.83 4.19
CA ILE A 542 -2.15 27.99 3.63
C ILE A 542 -3.24 27.57 4.66
N PHE A 543 -2.84 26.92 5.77
CA PHE A 543 -3.72 26.57 6.88
C PHE A 543 -3.48 27.40 8.16
N ASP A 544 -2.74 28.51 8.08
CA ASP A 544 -2.83 29.54 9.13
C ASP A 544 -3.94 30.53 8.75
N HIS A 545 -5.15 29.99 8.55
CA HIS A 545 -6.32 30.81 8.76
C HIS A 545 -6.32 31.10 10.26
N SER A 546 -5.97 32.34 10.58
CA SER A 546 -6.39 33.01 11.81
C SER A 546 -7.93 33.10 11.82
N GLU A 547 -8.61 31.97 11.90
CA GLU A 547 -9.96 31.92 12.40
C GLU A 547 -9.84 32.09 13.91
N GLN A 548 -10.16 33.29 14.39
CA GLN A 548 -10.73 33.41 15.72
C GLN A 548 -11.77 32.28 15.86
N PRO A 549 -11.72 31.47 16.94
CA PRO A 549 -12.70 30.42 17.11
C PRO A 549 -14.10 31.05 16.93
N PRO A 550 -14.97 30.47 16.09
CA PRO A 550 -16.32 30.99 15.96
C PRO A 550 -16.90 31.06 17.37
N SER A 551 -17.44 32.24 17.72
CA SER A 551 -18.11 32.43 19.00
C SER A 551 -19.08 31.26 19.19
N PRO A 552 -19.04 30.54 20.33
CA PRO A 552 -19.85 29.34 20.49
C PRO A 552 -21.32 29.69 20.21
N GLU A 553 -21.87 29.13 19.14
CA GLU A 553 -23.29 29.28 18.85
C GLU A 553 -24.07 28.63 19.99
N SER A 554 -24.97 29.41 20.57
CA SER A 554 -25.85 28.93 21.62
C SER A 554 -26.71 27.79 21.08
N ILE A 555 -26.72 26.67 21.80
CA ILE A 555 -27.62 25.52 21.54
C ILE A 555 -29.10 25.95 21.59
N ILE A 556 -29.38 27.14 22.16
CA ILE A 556 -30.72 27.71 22.29
C ILE A 556 -31.03 28.57 21.05
N PRO A 557 -32.05 28.21 20.23
CA PRO A 557 -32.52 29.02 19.12
C PRO A 557 -32.80 30.48 19.54
N GLY A 558 -32.40 31.47 18.73
CA GLY A 558 -32.54 32.90 19.07
C GLY A 558 -33.97 33.34 19.47
N ARG A 559 -35.00 32.63 19.00
CA ARG A 559 -36.41 32.82 19.39
C ARG A 559 -36.75 32.50 20.85
N LEU A 560 -35.85 31.81 21.57
CA LEU A 560 -35.99 31.43 22.98
C LEU A 560 -35.14 32.33 23.91
N VAL A 561 -34.46 33.33 23.37
CA VAL A 561 -33.70 34.33 24.14
C VAL A 561 -34.63 35.49 24.48
N VAL A 562 -35.21 35.46 25.68
CA VAL A 562 -36.25 36.43 26.11
C VAL A 562 -35.65 37.79 26.51
N SER A 563 -34.40 37.83 26.97
CA SER A 563 -33.58 39.05 27.09
C SER A 563 -32.13 38.70 27.49
N THR A 564 -31.18 39.60 27.25
CA THR A 564 -29.84 39.52 27.84
C THR A 564 -29.86 40.06 29.26
N LEU A 565 -29.55 39.21 30.25
CA LEU A 565 -29.23 39.65 31.61
C LEU A 565 -27.97 40.52 31.55
N SER A 566 -28.12 41.85 31.68
CA SER A 566 -27.00 42.72 31.97
C SER A 566 -26.64 42.57 33.45
N TRP A 567 -25.40 42.19 33.72
CA TRP A 567 -24.95 42.12 35.11
C TRP A 567 -24.84 43.53 35.67
N GLU A 568 -25.33 43.76 36.89
CA GLU A 568 -25.25 45.06 37.57
C GLU A 568 -23.82 45.62 37.61
N ILE A 569 -22.82 44.73 37.68
CA ILE A 569 -21.40 45.09 37.63
C ILE A 569 -20.97 45.65 36.26
N GLU A 570 -21.55 45.19 35.15
CA GLU A 570 -21.27 45.74 33.82
C GLU A 570 -21.85 47.14 33.67
N SER A 571 -23.02 47.41 34.25
CA SER A 571 -23.60 48.76 34.30
C SER A 571 -22.71 49.70 35.12
N LYS A 572 -22.26 49.27 36.32
CA LYS A 572 -21.33 50.04 37.17
C LYS A 572 -20.00 50.37 36.47
N VAL A 573 -19.43 49.41 35.74
CA VAL A 573 -18.20 49.64 34.96
C VAL A 573 -18.45 50.60 33.79
N ARG A 574 -19.59 50.53 33.11
CA ARG A 574 -19.95 51.46 32.03
C ARG A 574 -20.17 52.88 32.51
N THR A 575 -20.85 53.08 33.64
CA THR A 575 -20.99 54.40 34.26
C THR A 575 -19.63 54.96 34.69
N ALA A 576 -18.74 54.13 35.24
CA ALA A 576 -17.38 54.55 35.59
C ALA A 576 -16.47 54.83 34.37
N LEU A 577 -16.89 54.44 33.16
CA LEU A 577 -16.19 54.71 31.91
C LEU A 577 -16.67 56.00 31.22
N GLU A 578 -17.75 56.64 31.67
CA GLU A 578 -18.21 57.92 31.11
C GLU A 578 -17.14 59.00 31.30
N GLY A 579 -16.60 59.51 30.19
CA GLY A 579 -15.54 60.52 30.18
C GLY A 579 -14.10 59.99 30.26
N VAL A 580 -13.88 58.67 30.28
CA VAL A 580 -12.53 58.07 30.36
C VAL A 580 -12.17 57.36 29.06
N MET A 581 -11.12 57.81 28.38
CA MET A 581 -10.61 57.11 27.19
C MET A 581 -9.90 55.80 27.58
N PRO A 582 -10.22 54.66 26.95
CA PRO A 582 -9.54 53.41 27.21
C PRO A 582 -8.08 53.49 26.73
N PRO A 583 -7.11 53.03 27.55
CA PRO A 583 -5.70 53.11 27.20
C PRO A 583 -5.34 52.20 26.01
N PRO A 584 -4.30 52.54 25.22
CA PRO A 584 -3.82 51.69 24.13
C PRO A 584 -3.40 50.32 24.69
N GLY A 585 -3.92 49.25 24.07
CA GLY A 585 -3.73 47.85 24.48
C GLY A 585 -4.98 47.14 25.01
N CYS A 586 -6.15 47.79 25.05
CA CYS A 586 -7.41 47.12 25.38
C CYS A 586 -7.82 46.15 24.24
N PRO A 587 -8.03 44.85 24.51
CA PRO A 587 -8.47 43.90 23.49
C PRO A 587 -9.88 44.22 22.96
N PRO A 588 -10.15 44.07 21.65
CA PRO A 588 -11.48 44.28 21.09
C PRO A 588 -12.51 43.35 21.76
N GLY A 589 -13.68 43.89 22.10
CA GLY A 589 -14.77 43.16 22.76
C GLY A 589 -14.70 43.06 24.29
N ARG A 590 -13.75 43.74 24.96
CA ARG A 590 -13.66 43.80 26.44
C ARG A 590 -13.82 45.22 26.98
N LEU A 591 -14.45 45.33 28.15
CA LEU A 591 -14.61 46.59 28.87
C LEU A 591 -13.36 46.90 29.68
N PHE A 592 -12.77 48.08 29.46
CA PHE A 592 -11.70 48.57 30.32
C PHE A 592 -12.25 48.85 31.73
N VAL A 593 -11.51 48.48 32.77
CA VAL A 593 -11.94 48.68 34.17
C VAL A 593 -11.08 49.75 34.85
N PRO A 594 -11.64 50.95 35.10
CA PRO A 594 -10.99 51.99 35.90
C PRO A 594 -10.67 51.51 37.32
N GLU A 595 -9.65 52.10 37.94
CA GLU A 595 -9.13 51.65 39.23
C GLU A 595 -10.18 51.59 40.34
N GLY A 596 -11.08 52.57 40.40
CA GLY A 596 -12.12 52.66 41.43
C GLY A 596 -13.14 51.50 41.43
N VAL A 597 -13.27 50.75 40.33
CA VAL A 597 -14.23 49.64 40.20
C VAL A 597 -13.59 48.27 40.03
N ARG A 598 -12.25 48.17 40.07
CA ARG A 598 -11.52 46.88 39.92
C ARG A 598 -11.86 45.90 41.03
N SER A 599 -11.88 46.36 42.28
CA SER A 599 -12.18 45.52 43.44
C SER A 599 -13.58 44.90 43.35
N ASP A 600 -14.55 45.65 42.85
CA ASP A 600 -15.92 45.16 42.68
C ASP A 600 -16.03 44.12 41.57
N VAL A 601 -15.31 44.30 40.47
CA VAL A 601 -15.23 43.32 39.37
C VAL A 601 -14.58 42.01 39.85
N ILE A 602 -13.49 42.09 40.62
CA ILE A 602 -12.83 40.91 41.18
C ILE A 602 -13.74 40.22 42.20
N ARG A 603 -14.41 40.98 43.07
CA ARG A 603 -15.38 40.46 44.04
C ARG A 603 -16.56 39.78 43.35
N TRP A 604 -17.08 40.36 42.27
CA TRP A 604 -18.12 39.73 41.46
C TRP A 604 -17.64 38.41 40.84
N GLY A 605 -16.45 38.37 40.28
CA GLY A 605 -15.89 37.16 39.66
C GLY A 605 -15.38 36.08 40.64
N HIS A 606 -15.30 36.40 41.94
CA HIS A 606 -14.78 35.48 42.96
C HIS A 606 -15.79 35.13 44.05
N CYS A 607 -16.48 36.12 44.62
CA CYS A 607 -17.35 35.98 45.78
C CYS A 607 -18.84 35.92 45.44
N SER A 608 -19.24 36.11 44.18
CA SER A 608 -20.67 36.04 43.83
C SER A 608 -21.24 34.64 44.06
N ASN A 609 -22.55 34.56 44.33
CA ASN A 609 -23.28 33.29 44.50
C ASN A 609 -23.15 32.37 43.27
N VAL A 610 -22.86 32.94 42.10
CA VAL A 610 -22.63 32.23 40.84
C VAL A 610 -21.20 31.69 40.75
N ALA A 611 -20.19 32.48 41.13
CA ALA A 611 -18.79 32.09 40.99
C ALA A 611 -18.28 31.17 42.12
N ARG A 612 -18.83 31.29 43.34
CA ARG A 612 -18.49 30.50 44.55
C ARG A 612 -17.00 30.17 44.72
N HIS A 613 -16.16 31.19 44.91
CA HIS A 613 -14.74 31.07 45.29
C HIS A 613 -13.90 30.10 44.44
N PRO A 614 -13.84 30.25 43.10
CA PRO A 614 -13.35 29.20 42.20
C PRO A 614 -11.82 29.12 42.10
N GLY A 615 -11.09 29.89 42.91
CA GLY A 615 -9.63 29.99 42.89
C GLY A 615 -9.05 30.89 41.79
N VAL A 616 -7.75 31.18 41.87
CA VAL A 616 -7.08 32.23 41.07
C VAL A 616 -7.28 32.05 39.56
N ASN A 617 -7.06 30.83 39.05
CA ASN A 617 -7.09 30.57 37.62
C ASN A 617 -8.51 30.68 37.03
N ARG A 618 -9.53 30.20 37.74
CA ARG A 618 -10.92 30.26 37.28
C ARG A 618 -11.51 31.66 37.45
N THR A 619 -11.23 32.36 38.56
CA THR A 619 -11.61 33.78 38.72
C THR A 619 -10.99 34.63 37.61
N ARG A 620 -9.71 34.42 37.29
CA ARG A 620 -9.05 35.11 36.17
C ARG A 620 -9.69 34.78 34.83
N PHE A 621 -10.03 33.51 34.58
CA PHE A 621 -10.68 33.09 33.35
C PHE A 621 -12.03 33.80 33.16
N LEU A 622 -12.87 33.82 34.21
CA LEU A 622 -14.20 34.42 34.19
C LEU A 622 -14.13 35.94 33.98
N VAL A 623 -13.28 36.64 34.73
CA VAL A 623 -13.14 38.11 34.62
C VAL A 623 -12.57 38.50 33.25
N LYS A 624 -11.58 37.76 32.73
CA LYS A 624 -10.92 38.05 31.44
C LYS A 624 -11.86 37.90 30.25
N GLN A 625 -13.01 37.23 30.38
CA GLN A 625 -13.96 37.11 29.26
C GLN A 625 -14.60 38.45 28.89
N ARG A 626 -14.88 39.32 29.87
CA ARG A 626 -15.64 40.56 29.66
C ARG A 626 -14.87 41.83 30.04
N PHE A 627 -13.91 41.75 30.96
CA PHE A 627 -13.21 42.89 31.53
C PHE A 627 -11.72 42.89 31.20
N TRP A 628 -11.09 44.06 31.20
CA TRP A 628 -9.65 44.22 30.98
C TRP A 628 -9.01 45.40 31.74
N TRP A 629 -7.84 45.17 32.33
CA TRP A 629 -6.89 46.20 32.80
C TRP A 629 -5.48 45.60 32.91
N ARG A 630 -4.44 46.45 32.92
CA ARG A 630 -3.03 46.01 32.78
C ARG A 630 -2.55 45.06 33.88
N SER A 631 -2.90 45.33 35.15
CA SER A 631 -2.46 44.56 36.33
C SER A 631 -3.39 43.40 36.72
N MET A 632 -4.44 43.10 35.94
CA MET A 632 -5.50 42.14 36.30
C MET A 632 -5.02 40.81 36.86
N ALA A 633 -3.99 40.21 36.26
CA ALA A 633 -3.50 38.91 36.69
C ALA A 633 -2.84 38.93 38.08
N ARG A 634 -2.26 40.07 38.47
CA ARG A 634 -1.67 40.30 39.79
C ARG A 634 -2.79 40.59 40.78
N ASP A 635 -3.65 41.57 40.48
CA ASP A 635 -4.72 42.02 41.37
C ASP A 635 -5.70 40.89 41.73
N ILE A 636 -6.07 40.03 40.76
CA ILE A 636 -6.92 38.86 41.01
C ILE A 636 -6.21 37.83 41.91
N ARG A 637 -4.91 37.61 41.68
CA ARG A 637 -4.12 36.66 42.47
C ARG A 637 -4.05 37.12 43.93
N ASP A 638 -3.72 38.39 44.13
CA ASP A 638 -3.54 38.97 45.46
C ASP A 638 -4.88 38.97 46.22
N PHE A 639 -5.98 39.34 45.56
CA PHE A 639 -7.32 39.29 46.14
C PHE A 639 -7.76 37.87 46.56
N VAL A 640 -7.55 36.87 45.70
CA VAL A 640 -7.94 35.48 46.00
C VAL A 640 -7.05 34.87 47.10
N LEU A 641 -5.76 35.22 47.13
CA LEU A 641 -4.85 34.76 48.19
C LEU A 641 -5.19 35.39 49.55
N ALA A 642 -5.68 36.63 49.56
CA ALA A 642 -6.15 37.32 50.77
C ALA A 642 -7.57 36.90 51.20
N CYS A 643 -8.26 36.04 50.44
CA CYS A 643 -9.64 35.66 50.74
C CYS A 643 -9.71 34.66 51.92
N SER A 644 -10.30 35.08 53.03
CA SER A 644 -10.45 34.25 54.25
C SER A 644 -11.32 33.01 54.05
N ALA A 645 -12.27 33.01 53.10
CA ALA A 645 -13.07 31.84 52.75
C ALA A 645 -12.24 30.78 52.01
N CYS A 646 -11.41 31.20 51.03
CA CYS A 646 -10.50 30.30 50.32
C CYS A 646 -9.37 29.77 51.23
N ALA A 647 -8.86 30.60 52.14
CA ALA A 647 -7.83 30.19 53.08
C ALA A 647 -8.32 29.08 54.03
N ARG A 648 -9.57 29.17 54.51
CA ARG A 648 -10.19 28.15 55.37
C ARG A 648 -10.54 26.85 54.65
N GLY A 649 -10.77 26.89 53.34
CA GLY A 649 -11.19 25.72 52.54
C GLY A 649 -10.05 24.89 51.93
N LYS A 650 -8.78 25.27 52.10
CA LYS A 650 -7.64 24.49 51.58
C LYS A 650 -7.36 23.30 52.50
N THR A 651 -7.73 22.09 52.08
CA THR A 651 -7.17 20.86 52.64
C THR A 651 -5.72 20.67 52.16
N SER A 652 -4.85 20.19 53.05
CA SER A 652 -3.45 19.92 52.73
C SER A 652 -3.35 18.81 51.70
N ASN A 653 -2.64 19.04 50.58
CA ASN A 653 -2.33 18.02 49.58
C ASN A 653 -1.09 17.18 49.93
N ARG A 654 -0.65 17.21 51.20
CA ARG A 654 0.40 16.30 51.66
C ARG A 654 -0.19 14.89 51.74
N PRO A 655 0.48 13.85 51.22
CA PRO A 655 0.08 12.47 51.50
C PRO A 655 0.08 12.26 53.03
N PRO A 656 -0.78 11.38 53.57
CA PRO A 656 -0.68 11.01 54.98
C PRO A 656 0.75 10.50 55.24
N GLU A 657 1.40 11.05 56.26
CA GLU A 657 2.71 10.55 56.69
C GLU A 657 2.57 9.05 56.99
N GLY A 658 3.48 8.25 56.43
CA GLY A 658 3.46 6.80 56.63
C GLY A 658 3.54 6.47 58.12
N LEU A 659 2.97 5.33 58.53
CA LEU A 659 3.08 4.88 59.91
C LEU A 659 4.56 4.71 60.29
N LEU A 660 4.97 5.36 61.37
CA LEU A 660 6.30 5.17 61.97
C LEU A 660 6.50 3.67 62.23
N GLN A 661 7.52 3.07 61.62
CA GLN A 661 7.97 1.74 61.99
C GLN A 661 8.93 1.89 63.17
N PRO A 662 8.51 1.60 64.41
CA PRO A 662 9.41 1.70 65.55
C PRO A 662 10.53 0.67 65.39
N LEU A 663 11.77 1.09 65.69
CA LEU A 663 12.89 0.17 65.82
C LEU A 663 12.60 -0.82 66.95
N SER A 664 13.08 -2.05 66.82
CA SER A 664 13.00 -3.05 67.88
C SER A 664 13.69 -2.54 69.15
N VAL A 665 13.07 -2.79 70.31
CA VAL A 665 13.61 -2.38 71.62
C VAL A 665 15.03 -2.97 71.80
N PRO A 666 16.06 -2.15 72.09
CA PRO A 666 17.41 -2.63 72.34
C PRO A 666 17.44 -3.61 73.52
N SER A 667 18.11 -4.76 73.36
CA SER A 667 18.22 -5.78 74.40
C SER A 667 19.34 -5.52 75.41
N ARG A 668 20.24 -4.56 75.12
CA ARG A 668 21.33 -4.14 76.00
C ARG A 668 21.83 -2.73 75.61
N PRO A 669 22.50 -2.00 76.52
CA PRO A 669 23.14 -0.73 76.17
C PRO A 669 24.05 -0.88 74.95
N TRP A 670 24.07 0.14 74.07
CA TRP A 670 24.87 0.19 72.83
C TRP A 670 24.52 -0.82 71.73
N SER A 671 23.41 -1.56 71.82
CA SER A 671 23.07 -2.55 70.79
C SER A 671 22.50 -1.93 69.50
N HIS A 672 21.98 -0.71 69.55
CA HIS A 672 21.49 0.04 68.40
C HIS A 672 22.10 1.45 68.44
N ILE A 673 22.58 1.93 67.30
CA ILE A 673 23.06 3.30 67.11
C ILE A 673 22.16 3.92 66.04
N ALA A 674 21.41 4.95 66.41
CA ALA A 674 20.61 5.72 65.48
C ALA A 674 21.40 6.97 65.05
N LEU A 675 21.39 7.27 63.76
CA LEU A 675 22.00 8.45 63.16
C LEU A 675 20.89 9.24 62.46
N ASP A 676 20.69 10.48 62.88
CA ASP A 676 19.71 11.38 62.25
C ASP A 676 20.44 12.31 61.26
N PHE A 677 19.91 12.43 60.04
CA PHE A 677 20.48 13.28 59.00
C PHE A 677 19.65 14.55 58.88
N ALA A 678 20.02 15.60 59.60
CA ALA A 678 19.49 16.95 59.35
C ALA A 678 20.21 17.54 58.12
N LEU A 679 19.72 17.23 56.91
CA LEU A 679 20.26 17.79 55.67
C LEU A 679 19.23 18.67 54.95
N GLU A 680 19.37 19.99 55.10
CA GLU A 680 19.18 20.90 53.95
C GLU A 680 20.46 20.81 53.09
N VAL A 681 20.45 19.96 52.05
CA VAL A 681 21.57 19.90 51.10
C VAL A 681 21.51 21.10 50.16
N LYS A 682 22.14 22.22 50.51
CA LYS A 682 22.63 23.19 49.52
C LYS A 682 23.97 22.68 48.97
N ARG A 683 24.04 22.54 47.64
CA ARG A 683 25.24 22.14 46.90
C ARG A 683 26.30 23.25 46.98
N GLU A 684 27.23 23.15 47.92
CA GLU A 684 28.58 23.71 47.73
C GLU A 684 29.63 22.74 48.26
N SER A 685 30.76 22.70 47.56
CA SER A 685 31.90 21.80 47.75
C SER A 685 32.63 22.10 49.06
N HIS A 686 33.07 21.04 49.76
CA HIS A 686 33.81 20.98 51.03
C HIS A 686 32.95 20.57 52.22
N THR A 687 33.03 19.28 52.58
CA THR A 687 32.34 18.66 53.70
C THR A 687 33.24 18.68 54.93
N ASN A 688 32.91 19.50 55.92
CA ASN A 688 33.45 19.37 57.28
C ASN A 688 32.42 18.65 58.14
N ILE A 689 32.83 17.58 58.82
CA ILE A 689 32.00 16.77 59.70
C ILE A 689 32.34 17.14 61.14
N THR A 690 31.36 17.66 61.88
CA THR A 690 31.49 17.90 63.33
C THR A 690 30.56 16.95 64.06
N LEU A 691 31.10 16.15 64.98
CA LEU A 691 30.36 15.23 65.83
C LEU A 691 29.99 15.92 67.14
N ARG A 692 28.70 15.89 67.52
CA ARG A 692 28.24 16.21 68.88
C ARG A 692 27.56 14.98 69.47
N SER A 693 28.03 14.56 70.64
CA SER A 693 27.38 13.54 71.46
C SER A 693 26.45 14.24 72.46
N ASP A 694 25.15 14.04 72.33
CA ASP A 694 24.21 14.38 73.40
C ASP A 694 23.97 13.13 74.24
N GLU A 695 24.56 13.10 75.44
CA GLU A 695 24.15 12.20 76.52
C GLU A 695 22.82 12.70 77.10
N GLN A 696 21.81 11.84 77.16
CA GLN A 696 20.66 12.04 78.04
C GLN A 696 20.63 10.91 79.07
N HIS A 697 20.65 11.32 80.35
CA HIS A 697 20.29 10.50 81.51
C HIS A 697 18.80 10.13 81.52
#